data_AF-A0A3B6N1L3-F1
#
_entry.id   AF-A0A3B6N1L3-F1
#
_cell.length_a   1.000
_cell.length_b   1.000
_cell.length_c   1.000
_cell.angle_alpha   90.00
_cell.angle_beta   90.00
_cell.angle_gamma   90.00
#
_symmetry.space_group_name_H-M   'P 1'
#
loop_
_entity.id
_entity.type
_entity.pdbx_description
1 polymer ?
#
loop_
_entity_poly.entity_id
_entity_poly.type
_entity_poly.pdbx_seq_one_letter_code
_entity_poly.pdbx_strand_id
1 'polypeptide(L)'
;MKLVPRETEKLALHSAGFLAQKRLARGLRLNYTEAIALIAAQILEFVRDGDKTVTDLMDLGKQMLGRRQVLPAVPYLLDTVQVEGTFMDGTKLITVHDPICSDDGNLELALHGSYLPVPSLEKFSGSDVEDYPGEVHFCSGRIILNLHRRALTLKVVNKADRPIQIGSHYHFIEANPYLVFDRHRAYGMRLNIPAGTAVRFEPGDAKSVTLVSIGGHKVIRGGNGIADGAVDSSQLNEVMQKITEYGFGHEDYPDASEGLIGDGTFDCSVDHEKYSSMYGPTTGDKIRLGDTDLFAEIEKDFAVYGDECIFGGGKVLRDGMGQSAGYPASASLDTVITNAVVIDYTGIYKADIGIKDGLIIAIGKAGNPDVMDGVHSNMIVGVNTEVIAAQGMIVTAGGIDCHVHFICPQLVNEAIASGITTLVGGGTGPAHGTCATTCTPAPSQMKLMLQSTDEFPINMGFTGKGNTAKPEGLSEIIMAGAMGLKLHEDWGSTPAAIDNCLSVGEAFDIQVNIHTDTLNEAGCVEHTIAAFKDRSIHTYHSEGAGGGHAPDIIKVCGVKNVLPSSTNPTRPFTSNTVDEHLDMLMVCHHLDKNIPEDVAFAESRIRAETIAAEDILHDMGAISIISSDSQAMGRIGEVIIRTWQTANKMKVQRGRLPGAGDSDPAKDNDNFRIRRYIAKYTINPAIVSGFSDFVGSVEVCTS
;
A
#
# COMPACT_ATOMS: atom_id res chain seq x y z
N MET A 1 35.50 12.69 16.19
CA MET A 1 34.12 12.35 16.61
C MET A 1 33.88 10.85 16.67
N LYS A 2 34.45 10.02 15.77
CA LYS A 2 34.22 8.55 15.76
C LYS A 2 32.72 8.21 15.73
N LEU A 3 31.99 8.95 14.91
CA LEU A 3 30.54 8.82 14.80
C LEU A 3 30.18 7.41 14.33
N VAL A 4 29.31 6.74 15.07
CA VAL A 4 28.67 5.49 14.63
C VAL A 4 27.43 5.82 13.77
N PRO A 5 26.92 4.90 12.94
CA PRO A 5 25.82 5.19 12.02
C PRO A 5 24.61 5.88 12.66
N ARG A 6 24.14 5.37 13.82
CA ARG A 6 23.04 5.97 14.58
C ARG A 6 23.29 7.41 15.04
N GLU A 7 24.55 7.83 15.25
CA GLU A 7 24.85 9.23 15.62
C GLU A 7 24.75 10.15 14.40
N THR A 8 25.16 9.68 13.21
CA THR A 8 24.96 10.39 11.94
C THR A 8 23.47 10.54 11.62
N GLU A 9 22.66 9.50 11.83
CA GLU A 9 21.21 9.55 11.64
C GLU A 9 20.54 10.54 12.61
N LYS A 10 20.92 10.52 13.89
CA LYS A 10 20.37 11.46 14.88
C LYS A 10 20.76 12.91 14.59
N LEU A 11 21.91 13.16 13.97
CA LEU A 11 22.28 14.50 13.49
C LEU A 11 21.37 14.95 12.33
N ALA A 12 21.00 14.06 11.41
CA ALA A 12 20.04 14.35 10.36
C ALA A 12 18.64 14.62 10.94
N LEU A 13 18.19 13.82 11.90
CA LEU A 13 16.94 14.03 12.64
C LEU A 13 16.93 15.40 13.34
N HIS A 14 18.00 15.74 14.08
CA HIS A 14 18.12 17.05 14.71
C HIS A 14 18.09 18.19 13.68
N SER A 15 18.73 18.01 12.52
CA SER A 15 18.70 19.01 11.44
C SER A 15 17.29 19.23 10.89
N ALA A 16 16.50 18.16 10.74
CA ALA A 16 15.09 18.24 10.37
C ALA A 16 14.26 18.93 11.47
N GLY A 17 14.48 18.59 12.74
CA GLY A 17 13.85 19.25 13.88
C GLY A 17 14.16 20.75 13.93
N PHE A 18 15.41 21.15 13.73
CA PHE A 18 15.82 22.55 13.68
C PHE A 18 15.20 23.31 12.49
N LEU A 19 15.04 22.65 11.32
CA LEU A 19 14.28 23.20 10.21
C LEU A 19 12.82 23.47 10.61
N ALA A 20 12.17 22.51 11.27
CA ALA A 20 10.81 22.67 11.78
C ALA A 20 10.71 23.79 12.83
N GLN A 21 11.69 23.91 13.75
CA GLN A 21 11.76 25.02 14.71
C GLN A 21 11.85 26.38 14.01
N LYS A 22 12.67 26.53 12.96
CA LYS A 22 12.73 27.78 12.17
C LYS A 22 11.42 28.10 11.44
N ARG A 23 10.65 27.08 11.04
CA ARG A 23 9.33 27.24 10.44
C ARG A 23 8.30 27.68 11.49
N LEU A 24 8.29 27.01 12.64
CA LEU A 24 7.46 27.35 13.79
C LEU A 24 7.73 28.78 14.29
N ALA A 25 9.00 29.16 14.48
CA ALA A 25 9.41 30.47 14.99
C ALA A 25 8.94 31.66 14.11
N ARG A 26 8.69 31.42 12.81
CA ARG A 26 8.13 32.43 11.90
C ARG A 26 6.63 32.32 11.69
N GLY A 27 5.93 31.45 12.43
CA GLY A 27 4.48 31.32 12.44
C GLY A 27 3.90 30.32 11.46
N LEU A 28 4.69 29.40 10.89
CA LEU A 28 4.13 28.36 10.01
C LEU A 28 3.49 27.24 10.85
N ARG A 29 2.31 26.79 10.40
CA ARG A 29 1.67 25.57 10.90
C ARG A 29 2.41 24.37 10.34
N LEU A 30 2.95 23.53 11.22
CA LEU A 30 3.78 22.39 10.86
C LEU A 30 2.93 21.23 10.31
N ASN A 31 3.43 20.54 9.29
CA ASN A 31 2.84 19.27 8.83
C ASN A 31 3.26 18.09 9.73
N TYR A 32 2.77 16.89 9.41
CA TYR A 32 3.05 15.66 10.16
C TYR A 32 4.55 15.39 10.33
N THR A 33 5.31 15.43 9.22
CA THR A 33 6.75 15.15 9.21
C THR A 33 7.54 16.18 10.04
N GLU A 34 7.17 17.46 9.93
CA GLU A 34 7.80 18.55 10.68
C GLU A 34 7.51 18.45 12.18
N ALA A 35 6.28 18.09 12.55
CA ALA A 35 5.89 17.89 13.95
C ALA A 35 6.67 16.74 14.60
N ILE A 36 6.79 15.58 13.92
CA ILE A 36 7.62 14.45 14.39
C ILE A 36 9.07 14.89 14.57
N ALA A 37 9.65 15.52 13.55
CA ALA A 37 11.06 15.91 13.57
C ALA A 37 11.35 16.88 14.73
N LEU A 38 10.46 17.85 14.96
CA LEU A 38 10.58 18.79 16.07
C LEU A 38 10.50 18.08 17.41
N ILE A 39 9.42 17.32 17.67
CA ILE A 39 9.21 16.65 18.95
C ILE A 39 10.37 15.70 19.25
N ALA A 40 10.75 14.85 18.30
CA ALA A 40 11.84 13.90 18.47
C ALA A 40 13.18 14.59 18.73
N ALA A 41 13.50 15.67 18.00
CA ALA A 41 14.72 16.44 18.23
C ALA A 41 14.73 17.11 19.61
N GLN A 42 13.60 17.68 20.05
CA GLN A 42 13.49 18.31 21.37
C GLN A 42 13.62 17.30 22.50
N ILE A 43 13.02 16.11 22.38
CA ILE A 43 13.22 15.04 23.35
C ILE A 43 14.72 14.70 23.47
N LEU A 44 15.46 14.61 22.36
CA LEU A 44 16.90 14.35 22.40
C LEU A 44 17.70 15.47 23.09
N GLU A 45 17.33 16.74 22.89
CA GLU A 45 17.98 17.86 23.60
C GLU A 45 17.72 17.79 25.11
N PHE A 46 16.50 17.51 25.55
CA PHE A 46 16.23 17.35 26.99
C PHE A 46 16.88 16.10 27.59
N VAL A 47 17.01 15.01 26.83
CA VAL A 47 17.84 13.87 27.24
C VAL A 47 19.29 14.30 27.45
N ARG A 48 19.80 15.15 26.54
CA ARG A 48 21.18 15.64 26.60
C ARG A 48 21.42 16.57 27.79
N ASP A 49 20.45 17.37 28.19
CA ASP A 49 20.54 18.22 29.39
C ASP A 49 20.66 17.39 30.69
N GLY A 50 20.06 16.21 30.72
CA GLY A 50 20.30 15.19 31.75
C GLY A 50 19.58 15.43 33.08
N ASP A 51 18.60 16.32 33.12
CA ASP A 51 17.80 16.67 34.30
C ASP A 51 16.36 16.10 34.26
N LYS A 52 15.99 15.38 33.19
CA LYS A 52 14.67 14.76 32.99
C LYS A 52 14.75 13.24 32.94
N THR A 53 13.76 12.58 33.52
CA THR A 53 13.55 11.13 33.39
C THR A 53 12.78 10.78 32.12
N VAL A 54 12.71 9.50 31.76
CA VAL A 54 11.87 9.02 30.65
C VAL A 54 10.41 9.46 30.85
N THR A 55 9.87 9.30 32.06
CA THR A 55 8.48 9.69 32.37
C THR A 55 8.24 11.18 32.20
N ASP A 56 9.19 12.03 32.63
CA ASP A 56 9.07 13.48 32.46
C ASP A 56 9.03 13.87 30.98
N LEU A 57 9.81 13.18 30.14
CA LEU A 57 9.87 13.45 28.70
C LEU A 57 8.64 12.96 27.94
N MET A 58 8.01 11.87 28.40
CA MET A 58 6.72 11.43 27.87
C MET A 58 5.63 12.49 28.07
N ASP A 59 5.68 13.22 29.19
CA ASP A 59 4.75 14.32 29.47
C ASP A 59 5.14 15.63 28.76
N LEU A 60 6.42 16.02 28.82
CA LEU A 60 6.92 17.23 28.15
C LEU A 60 6.68 17.21 26.64
N GLY A 61 6.82 16.05 26.00
CA GLY A 61 6.55 15.89 24.56
C GLY A 61 5.13 16.31 24.16
N LYS A 62 4.14 16.06 25.02
CA LYS A 62 2.73 16.44 24.79
C LYS A 62 2.48 17.94 24.89
N GLN A 63 3.41 18.67 25.50
CA GLN A 63 3.25 20.10 25.75
C GLN A 63 3.87 20.96 24.63
N MET A 64 4.65 20.39 23.72
CA MET A 64 5.45 21.18 22.76
C MET A 64 4.60 21.86 21.67
N LEU A 65 3.66 21.12 21.07
CA LEU A 65 2.86 21.58 19.93
C LEU A 65 1.37 21.43 20.23
N GLY A 66 0.60 22.49 19.99
CA GLY A 66 -0.87 22.46 20.03
C GLY A 66 -1.50 22.43 18.64
N ARG A 67 -2.81 22.21 18.59
CA ARG A 67 -3.62 22.16 17.36
C ARG A 67 -3.41 23.39 16.45
N ARG A 68 -3.21 24.57 17.04
CA ARG A 68 -2.99 25.82 16.29
C ARG A 68 -1.63 25.89 15.60
N GLN A 69 -0.63 25.16 16.08
CA GLN A 69 0.73 25.17 15.54
C GLN A 69 1.00 24.10 14.48
N VAL A 70 0.03 23.23 14.23
CA VAL A 70 0.13 22.15 13.23
C VAL A 70 -1.00 22.26 12.20
N LEU A 71 -0.85 21.62 11.04
CA LEU A 71 -1.92 21.51 10.04
C LEU A 71 -3.09 20.66 10.58
N PRO A 72 -4.33 20.86 10.10
CA PRO A 72 -5.53 20.21 10.66
C PRO A 72 -5.51 18.68 10.66
N ALA A 73 -4.80 18.05 9.71
CA ALA A 73 -4.65 16.60 9.65
C ALA A 73 -3.71 16.00 10.70
N VAL A 74 -2.78 16.79 11.25
CA VAL A 74 -1.70 16.28 12.12
C VAL A 74 -2.21 15.61 13.41
N PRO A 75 -3.22 16.14 14.12
CA PRO A 75 -3.78 15.48 15.30
C PRO A 75 -4.31 14.07 15.05
N TYR A 76 -4.70 13.75 13.80
CA TYR A 76 -5.27 12.46 13.42
C TYR A 76 -4.25 11.50 12.81
N LEU A 77 -3.15 12.05 12.27
CA LEU A 77 -2.04 11.26 11.73
C LEU A 77 -1.01 10.89 12.79
N LEU A 78 -0.89 11.69 13.86
CA LEU A 78 0.22 11.60 14.80
C LEU A 78 -0.20 11.03 16.16
N ASP A 79 -0.34 9.70 16.22
CA ASP A 79 -0.68 9.00 17.46
C ASP A 79 0.49 8.96 18.45
N THR A 80 1.71 8.76 17.95
CA THR A 80 2.91 8.65 18.78
C THR A 80 4.16 9.21 18.11
N VAL A 81 5.09 9.70 18.93
CA VAL A 81 6.46 10.00 18.53
C VAL A 81 7.40 9.16 19.38
N GLN A 82 8.29 8.41 18.72
CA GLN A 82 9.28 7.57 19.38
C GLN A 82 10.70 8.01 19.04
N VAL A 83 11.55 8.08 20.05
CA VAL A 83 12.97 8.34 19.85
C VAL A 83 13.79 7.73 20.99
N GLU A 84 14.98 7.22 20.66
CA GLU A 84 15.95 6.77 21.66
C GLU A 84 17.01 7.84 21.91
N GLY A 85 17.23 8.17 23.18
CA GLY A 85 18.28 9.10 23.61
C GLY A 85 19.24 8.45 24.60
N THR A 86 20.46 8.98 24.69
CA THR A 86 21.49 8.52 25.65
C THR A 86 21.40 9.34 26.93
N PHE A 87 20.71 8.80 27.94
CA PHE A 87 20.65 9.38 29.28
C PHE A 87 21.96 9.13 30.03
N MET A 88 22.09 9.73 31.21
CA MET A 88 23.20 9.47 32.13
C MET A 88 23.33 7.99 32.52
N ASP A 89 22.23 7.24 32.48
CA ASP A 89 22.16 5.80 32.75
C ASP A 89 22.05 4.94 31.47
N GLY A 90 22.46 5.48 30.32
CA GLY A 90 22.50 4.79 29.03
C GLY A 90 21.28 5.04 28.15
N THR A 91 21.21 4.33 27.02
CA THR A 91 20.16 4.53 26.02
C THR A 91 18.79 4.06 26.53
N LYS A 92 17.77 4.89 26.36
CA LYS A 92 16.36 4.55 26.64
C LYS A 92 15.47 4.99 25.50
N LEU A 93 14.37 4.27 25.29
CA LEU A 93 13.26 4.65 24.42
C LEU A 93 12.33 5.62 25.17
N ILE A 94 11.94 6.69 24.49
CA ILE A 94 10.85 7.56 24.91
C ILE A 94 9.74 7.43 23.87
N THR A 95 8.51 7.23 24.34
CA THR A 95 7.30 7.26 23.50
C THR A 95 6.39 8.36 24.00
N VAL A 96 6.19 9.39 23.18
CA VAL A 96 5.21 10.45 23.43
C VAL A 96 3.92 10.01 22.76
N HIS A 97 2.92 9.63 23.56
CA HIS A 97 1.57 9.32 23.08
C HIS A 97 0.76 10.60 22.92
N ASP A 98 -0.13 10.67 21.94
CA ASP A 98 -1.07 11.78 21.70
C ASP A 98 -0.39 13.16 21.83
N PRO A 99 0.72 13.42 21.10
CA PRO A 99 1.54 14.61 21.30
C PRO A 99 0.81 15.93 21.04
N ILE A 100 -0.30 15.93 20.28
CA ILE A 100 -1.11 17.11 19.97
C ILE A 100 -2.40 17.08 20.81
N CYS A 101 -2.29 17.33 22.11
CA CYS A 101 -3.42 17.21 23.05
C CYS A 101 -3.99 18.55 23.54
N SER A 102 -3.34 19.68 23.28
CA SER A 102 -3.80 21.03 23.65
C SER A 102 -4.06 21.92 22.43
N ASP A 103 -4.79 23.03 22.61
CA ASP A 103 -5.02 24.00 21.52
C ASP A 103 -3.74 24.76 21.17
N ASP A 104 -3.01 25.18 22.21
CA ASP A 104 -1.71 25.83 22.11
C ASP A 104 -0.64 25.01 22.84
N GLY A 105 0.51 24.87 22.19
CA GLY A 105 1.71 24.30 22.79
C GLY A 105 2.52 25.34 23.57
N ASN A 106 3.38 24.85 24.46
CA ASN A 106 4.43 25.62 25.09
C ASN A 106 5.60 25.82 24.12
N LEU A 107 5.59 26.96 23.43
CA LEU A 107 6.56 27.26 22.38
C LEU A 107 7.98 27.52 22.91
N GLU A 108 8.14 27.79 24.21
CA GLU A 108 9.47 27.84 24.84
C GLU A 108 10.08 26.44 24.88
N LEU A 109 9.28 25.41 25.22
CA LEU A 109 9.71 24.01 25.18
C LEU A 109 9.94 23.53 23.75
N ALA A 110 9.12 23.94 22.79
CA ALA A 110 9.28 23.55 21.38
C ALA A 110 10.53 24.15 20.72
N LEU A 111 11.03 25.28 21.25
CA LEU A 111 12.18 26.02 20.74
C LEU A 111 13.39 25.92 21.67
N HIS A 112 13.36 25.02 22.66
CA HIS A 112 14.45 24.83 23.61
C HIS A 112 15.75 24.46 22.88
N GLY A 113 16.87 25.01 23.36
CA GLY A 113 18.20 24.85 22.76
C GLY A 113 18.40 25.50 21.37
N SER A 114 17.35 25.98 20.71
CA SER A 114 17.44 26.51 19.34
C SER A 114 17.96 27.96 19.26
N TYR A 115 17.83 28.71 20.36
CA TYR A 115 18.08 30.16 20.44
C TYR A 115 17.26 31.01 19.46
N LEU A 116 16.18 30.46 18.90
CA LEU A 116 15.23 31.19 18.06
C LEU A 116 14.27 32.01 18.92
N PRO A 117 13.80 33.18 18.45
CA PRO A 117 12.80 33.96 19.17
C PRO A 117 11.46 33.21 19.23
N VAL A 118 10.87 33.15 20.42
CA VAL A 118 9.56 32.53 20.63
C VAL A 118 8.48 33.41 19.98
N PRO A 119 7.70 32.89 19.01
CA PRO A 119 6.65 33.67 18.36
C PRO A 119 5.45 33.88 19.27
N SER A 120 4.75 35.01 19.11
CA SER A 120 3.41 35.18 19.68
C SER A 120 2.44 34.15 19.08
N LEU A 121 1.53 33.63 19.90
CA LEU A 121 0.48 32.69 19.48
C LEU A 121 -0.44 33.27 18.39
N GLU A 122 -0.54 34.60 18.29
CA GLU A 122 -1.34 35.27 17.26
C GLU A 122 -0.81 35.04 15.84
N LYS A 123 0.47 34.67 15.68
CA LYS A 123 1.05 34.36 14.36
C LYS A 123 0.43 33.11 13.73
N PHE A 124 -0.14 32.23 14.53
CA PHE A 124 -0.77 31.00 14.08
C PHE A 124 -2.26 31.24 13.83
N SER A 125 -2.57 31.71 12.62
CA SER A 125 -3.94 31.89 12.13
C SER A 125 -4.24 30.86 11.04
N GLY A 126 -5.44 30.26 11.09
CA GLY A 126 -5.88 29.25 10.14
C GLY A 126 -7.25 28.71 10.53
N SER A 127 -7.96 28.07 9.59
CA SER A 127 -9.25 27.45 9.88
C SER A 127 -9.08 26.09 10.57
N ASP A 128 -10.00 25.79 11.48
CA ASP A 128 -10.18 24.48 12.13
C ASP A 128 -11.10 23.59 11.29
N VAL A 129 -10.82 23.47 9.99
CA VAL A 129 -11.53 22.49 9.16
C VAL A 129 -10.96 21.13 9.55
N GLU A 130 -11.78 20.28 10.15
CA GLU A 130 -11.38 18.91 10.46
C GLU A 130 -11.06 18.18 9.15
N ASP A 131 -9.91 17.51 9.11
CA ASP A 131 -9.43 16.76 7.97
C ASP A 131 -8.88 15.44 8.52
N TYR A 132 -9.53 14.34 8.17
CA TYR A 132 -9.21 13.00 8.67
C TYR A 132 -8.67 12.15 7.53
N PRO A 133 -7.35 12.21 7.22
CA PRO A 133 -6.80 11.33 6.20
C PRO A 133 -6.97 9.86 6.58
N GLY A 134 -7.42 9.04 5.65
CA GLY A 134 -7.61 7.61 5.91
C GLY A 134 -8.86 7.27 6.73
N GLU A 135 -9.80 8.21 6.94
CA GLU A 135 -11.01 7.94 7.73
C GLU A 135 -11.83 6.76 7.19
N VAL A 136 -12.52 6.09 8.10
CA VAL A 136 -13.37 4.95 7.76
C VAL A 136 -14.82 5.26 8.10
N HIS A 137 -15.70 5.19 7.11
CA HIS A 137 -17.15 5.27 7.29
C HIS A 137 -17.72 3.87 7.46
N PHE A 138 -18.28 3.61 8.63
CA PHE A 138 -18.80 2.30 9.00
C PHE A 138 -20.25 2.10 8.59
N CYS A 139 -20.58 0.89 8.17
CA CYS A 139 -21.98 0.48 8.02
C CYS A 139 -22.72 0.43 9.37
N SER A 140 -24.04 0.65 9.33
CA SER A 140 -24.91 0.45 10.49
C SER A 140 -25.17 -1.04 10.71
N GLY A 141 -25.16 -1.49 11.97
CA GLY A 141 -25.47 -2.88 12.32
C GLY A 141 -24.43 -3.48 13.26
N ARG A 142 -24.59 -4.76 13.58
CA ARG A 142 -23.63 -5.53 14.36
C ARG A 142 -23.23 -6.78 13.60
N ILE A 143 -21.96 -7.14 13.68
CA ILE A 143 -21.38 -8.34 13.11
C ILE A 143 -21.46 -9.43 14.17
N ILE A 144 -22.17 -10.53 13.87
CA ILE A 144 -22.24 -11.70 14.74
C ILE A 144 -21.06 -12.61 14.41
N LEU A 145 -20.25 -12.92 15.42
CA LEU A 145 -19.08 -13.78 15.30
C LEU A 145 -19.47 -15.25 15.47
N ASN A 146 -18.76 -16.15 14.78
CA ASN A 146 -18.86 -17.62 14.95
C ASN A 146 -20.27 -18.18 14.67
N LEU A 147 -20.99 -17.56 13.74
CA LEU A 147 -22.38 -17.88 13.42
C LEU A 147 -22.57 -19.37 13.08
N HIS A 148 -23.72 -19.94 13.47
CA HIS A 148 -24.10 -21.34 13.23
C HIS A 148 -23.29 -22.41 13.97
N ARG A 149 -22.41 -22.03 14.90
CA ARG A 149 -21.65 -22.98 15.72
C ARG A 149 -22.43 -23.39 16.97
N ARG A 150 -22.21 -24.63 17.42
CA ARG A 150 -22.70 -25.10 18.74
C ARG A 150 -22.03 -24.25 19.81
N ALA A 151 -22.82 -23.76 20.75
CA ALA A 151 -22.36 -22.92 21.84
C ALA A 151 -22.82 -23.45 23.20
N LEU A 152 -22.05 -23.16 24.24
CA LEU A 152 -22.43 -23.43 25.62
C LEU A 152 -21.73 -22.50 26.60
N THR A 153 -22.29 -22.33 27.79
CA THR A 153 -21.69 -21.52 28.85
C THR A 153 -21.18 -22.39 30.00
N LEU A 154 -19.91 -22.23 30.37
CA LEU A 154 -19.30 -22.91 31.52
C LEU A 154 -18.84 -21.90 32.57
N LYS A 155 -18.96 -22.30 33.84
CA LYS A 155 -18.25 -21.64 34.94
C LYS A 155 -16.83 -22.20 35.04
N VAL A 156 -15.84 -21.31 35.08
CA VAL A 156 -14.42 -21.66 35.13
C VAL A 156 -13.80 -21.00 36.35
N VAL A 157 -13.10 -21.80 37.17
CA VAL A 157 -12.47 -21.35 38.42
C VAL A 157 -10.96 -21.51 38.34
N ASN A 158 -10.20 -20.45 38.62
CA ASN A 158 -8.75 -20.52 38.73
C ASN A 158 -8.31 -20.91 40.15
N LYS A 159 -7.80 -22.12 40.31
CA LYS A 159 -7.22 -22.61 41.58
C LYS A 159 -5.70 -22.44 41.66
N ALA A 160 -5.07 -21.80 40.68
CA ALA A 160 -3.65 -21.48 40.76
C ALA A 160 -3.39 -20.27 41.67
N ASP A 161 -2.14 -20.13 42.07
CA ASP A 161 -1.56 -18.97 42.75
C ASP A 161 -1.09 -17.88 41.77
N ARG A 162 -1.34 -18.05 40.47
CA ARG A 162 -0.91 -17.16 39.39
C ARG A 162 -2.06 -16.84 38.43
N PRO A 163 -2.01 -15.69 37.74
CA PRO A 163 -2.97 -15.38 36.69
C PRO A 163 -2.86 -16.35 35.52
N ILE A 164 -4.00 -16.73 34.95
CA ILE A 164 -4.11 -17.57 33.76
C ILE A 164 -4.92 -16.82 32.71
N GLN A 165 -4.45 -16.80 31.46
CA GLN A 165 -5.13 -16.10 30.37
C GLN A 165 -5.26 -17.03 29.17
N ILE A 166 -6.48 -17.19 28.66
CA ILE A 166 -6.82 -18.12 27.58
C ILE A 166 -7.25 -17.33 26.36
N GLY A 167 -6.55 -17.52 25.24
CA GLY A 167 -6.83 -16.87 23.97
C GLY A 167 -8.05 -17.47 23.24
N SER A 168 -8.66 -16.66 22.37
CA SER A 168 -9.87 -16.98 21.58
C SER A 168 -9.87 -18.38 20.94
N HIS A 169 -8.76 -18.78 20.32
CA HIS A 169 -8.65 -20.00 19.51
C HIS A 169 -7.97 -21.17 20.21
N TYR A 170 -7.68 -21.05 21.51
CA TYR A 170 -7.10 -22.15 22.27
C TYR A 170 -8.15 -23.25 22.49
N HIS A 171 -7.78 -24.50 22.25
CA HIS A 171 -8.62 -25.68 22.53
C HIS A 171 -8.94 -25.73 24.02
N PHE A 172 -10.19 -25.46 24.40
CA PHE A 172 -10.49 -25.12 25.79
C PHE A 172 -10.23 -26.28 26.76
N ILE A 173 -10.44 -27.52 26.31
CA ILE A 173 -10.11 -28.74 27.06
C ILE A 173 -8.61 -28.88 27.37
N GLU A 174 -7.72 -28.26 26.59
CA GLU A 174 -6.27 -28.29 26.79
C GLU A 174 -5.81 -27.24 27.81
N ALA A 175 -6.71 -26.39 28.33
CA ALA A 175 -6.33 -25.25 29.16
C ALA A 175 -5.66 -25.71 30.47
N ASN A 176 -4.86 -24.80 31.06
CA ASN A 176 -4.04 -25.05 32.24
C ASN A 176 -4.75 -25.93 33.30
N PRO A 177 -4.08 -26.95 33.87
CA PRO A 177 -4.69 -27.91 34.79
C PRO A 177 -5.28 -27.28 36.06
N TYR A 178 -4.84 -26.08 36.45
CA TYR A 178 -5.40 -25.36 37.61
C TYR A 178 -6.74 -24.66 37.32
N LEU A 179 -7.15 -24.56 36.06
CA LEU A 179 -8.51 -24.15 35.72
C LEU A 179 -9.46 -25.35 35.89
N VAL A 180 -10.45 -25.17 36.76
CA VAL A 180 -11.48 -26.17 37.05
C VAL A 180 -12.78 -25.79 36.37
N PHE A 181 -13.29 -26.67 35.51
CA PHE A 181 -14.54 -26.54 34.76
C PHE A 181 -14.96 -27.91 34.17
N ASP A 182 -16.10 -27.95 33.51
CA ASP A 182 -16.59 -29.15 32.82
C ASP A 182 -15.78 -29.40 31.53
N ARG A 183 -14.67 -30.14 31.66
CA ARG A 183 -13.80 -30.51 30.54
C ARG A 183 -14.45 -31.44 29.53
N HIS A 184 -15.40 -32.26 29.97
CA HIS A 184 -16.18 -33.12 29.09
C HIS A 184 -16.98 -32.28 28.09
N ARG A 185 -17.68 -31.23 28.56
CA ARG A 185 -18.40 -30.30 27.68
C ARG A 185 -17.49 -29.37 26.87
N ALA A 186 -16.28 -29.09 27.35
CA ALA A 186 -15.31 -28.26 26.64
C ALA A 186 -14.57 -28.99 25.49
N TYR A 187 -14.77 -30.30 25.33
CA TYR A 187 -14.14 -31.08 24.26
C TYR A 187 -14.60 -30.58 22.87
N GLY A 188 -13.63 -30.24 22.01
CA GLY A 188 -13.90 -29.68 20.67
C GLY A 188 -14.42 -28.24 20.68
N MET A 189 -14.20 -27.50 21.78
CA MET A 189 -14.69 -26.13 21.95
C MET A 189 -13.53 -25.13 22.14
N ARG A 190 -13.80 -23.86 21.82
CA ARG A 190 -12.94 -22.69 22.06
C ARG A 190 -13.76 -21.50 22.56
N LEU A 191 -13.14 -20.42 23.02
CA LEU A 191 -13.87 -19.24 23.52
C LEU A 191 -14.66 -18.54 22.39
N ASN A 192 -15.88 -18.11 22.69
CA ASN A 192 -16.69 -17.27 21.81
C ASN A 192 -16.44 -15.78 22.08
N ILE A 193 -15.28 -15.30 21.67
CA ILE A 193 -14.83 -13.92 21.82
C ILE A 193 -14.18 -13.45 20.51
N PRO A 194 -13.96 -12.13 20.30
CA PRO A 194 -13.28 -11.63 19.12
C PRO A 194 -11.92 -12.31 18.91
N ALA A 195 -11.61 -12.69 17.67
CA ALA A 195 -10.36 -13.31 17.28
C ALA A 195 -9.15 -12.50 17.79
N GLY A 196 -8.15 -13.20 18.33
CA GLY A 196 -6.95 -12.58 18.90
C GLY A 196 -7.09 -12.01 20.30
N THR A 197 -8.31 -11.92 20.86
CA THR A 197 -8.51 -11.53 22.28
C THR A 197 -8.42 -12.73 23.23
N ALA A 198 -8.53 -12.48 24.54
CA ALA A 198 -8.39 -13.49 25.58
C ALA A 198 -9.26 -13.21 26.81
N VAL A 199 -9.59 -14.25 27.57
CA VAL A 199 -10.18 -14.13 28.91
C VAL A 199 -9.10 -14.38 29.95
N ARG A 200 -8.96 -13.45 30.90
CA ARG A 200 -8.01 -13.51 32.00
C ARG A 200 -8.71 -13.97 33.28
N PHE A 201 -8.05 -14.81 34.06
CA PHE A 201 -8.48 -15.32 35.35
C PHE A 201 -7.38 -15.03 36.38
N GLU A 202 -7.64 -14.13 37.33
CA GLU A 202 -6.75 -13.92 38.47
C GLU A 202 -6.80 -15.11 39.44
N PRO A 203 -5.82 -15.28 40.35
CA PRO A 203 -5.86 -16.32 41.38
C PRO A 203 -7.18 -16.29 42.18
N GLY A 204 -7.92 -17.41 42.18
CA GLY A 204 -9.21 -17.51 42.87
C GLY A 204 -10.43 -17.00 42.08
N ASP A 205 -10.23 -16.40 40.90
CA ASP A 205 -11.34 -15.93 40.06
C ASP A 205 -12.25 -17.07 39.63
N ALA A 206 -13.56 -16.79 39.57
CA ALA A 206 -14.56 -17.63 38.92
C ALA A 206 -15.33 -16.80 37.88
N LYS A 207 -15.30 -17.22 36.61
CA LYS A 207 -16.00 -16.51 35.52
C LYS A 207 -16.83 -17.48 34.69
N SER A 208 -18.00 -17.05 34.27
CA SER A 208 -18.77 -17.75 33.23
C SER A 208 -18.24 -17.33 31.87
N VAL A 209 -17.92 -18.31 31.02
CA VAL A 209 -17.45 -18.08 29.65
C VAL A 209 -18.34 -18.81 28.66
N THR A 210 -18.61 -18.17 27.53
CA THR A 210 -19.27 -18.80 26.39
C THR A 210 -18.21 -19.45 25.51
N LEU A 211 -18.43 -20.71 25.16
CA LEU A 211 -17.62 -21.48 24.24
C LEU A 211 -18.39 -21.74 22.95
N VAL A 212 -17.67 -21.88 21.84
CA VAL A 212 -18.18 -22.36 20.54
C VAL A 212 -17.37 -23.54 20.05
N SER A 213 -18.00 -24.45 19.30
CA SER A 213 -17.29 -25.56 18.67
C SER A 213 -16.23 -25.07 17.70
N ILE A 214 -15.11 -25.79 17.57
CA ILE A 214 -14.17 -25.57 16.45
C ILE A 214 -14.85 -25.87 15.10
N GLY A 215 -14.41 -25.21 14.05
CA GLY A 215 -14.88 -25.42 12.67
C GLY A 215 -14.02 -26.43 11.91
N GLY A 216 -14.15 -26.43 10.59
CA GLY A 216 -13.31 -27.21 9.68
C GLY A 216 -13.44 -28.72 9.88
N HIS A 217 -12.30 -29.43 9.82
CA HIS A 217 -12.26 -30.89 10.04
C HIS A 217 -12.52 -31.30 11.49
N LYS A 218 -12.55 -30.34 12.42
CA LYS A 218 -12.71 -30.56 13.86
C LYS A 218 -11.65 -31.52 14.41
N VAL A 219 -10.38 -31.16 14.23
CA VAL A 219 -9.23 -31.92 14.74
C VAL A 219 -8.50 -31.07 15.77
N ILE A 220 -8.36 -31.59 16.98
CA ILE A 220 -7.59 -30.96 18.06
C ILE A 220 -6.14 -31.39 17.92
N ARG A 221 -5.21 -30.43 18.03
CA ARG A 221 -3.76 -30.67 18.06
C ARG A 221 -3.09 -29.67 19.00
N GLY A 222 -1.90 -30.01 19.47
CA GLY A 222 -1.08 -29.15 20.33
C GLY A 222 -1.59 -29.06 21.76
N GLY A 223 -1.41 -27.90 22.41
CA GLY A 223 -1.82 -27.71 23.80
C GLY A 223 -1.00 -28.56 24.77
N ASN A 224 -1.67 -29.37 25.60
CA ASN A 224 -1.02 -30.35 26.48
C ASN A 224 -1.03 -31.77 25.88
N GLY A 225 -1.56 -31.95 24.66
CA GLY A 225 -1.66 -33.25 23.99
C GLY A 225 -2.64 -34.21 24.66
N ILE A 226 -3.64 -33.70 25.40
CA ILE A 226 -4.61 -34.53 26.12
C ILE A 226 -5.68 -35.10 25.19
N ALA A 227 -6.16 -34.26 24.28
CA ALA A 227 -7.30 -34.49 23.41
C ALA A 227 -6.91 -34.50 21.92
N ASP A 228 -5.64 -34.78 21.59
CA ASP A 228 -5.13 -34.83 20.21
C ASP A 228 -5.93 -35.83 19.35
N GLY A 229 -6.37 -35.37 18.17
CA GLY A 229 -7.14 -36.17 17.22
C GLY A 229 -8.45 -35.51 16.79
N ALA A 230 -9.19 -36.23 15.94
CA ALA A 230 -10.52 -35.80 15.49
C ALA A 230 -11.49 -35.76 16.68
N VAL A 231 -12.34 -34.73 16.72
CA VAL A 231 -13.40 -34.61 17.72
C VAL A 231 -14.42 -35.72 17.50
N ASP A 232 -14.33 -36.76 18.32
CA ASP A 232 -15.20 -37.93 18.29
C ASP A 232 -15.66 -38.30 19.70
N SER A 233 -16.98 -38.35 19.89
CA SER A 233 -17.61 -38.78 21.12
C SER A 233 -17.17 -40.17 21.62
N SER A 234 -16.75 -41.06 20.71
CA SER A 234 -16.26 -42.39 21.08
C SER A 234 -14.93 -42.37 21.85
N GLN A 235 -14.12 -41.32 21.65
CA GLN A 235 -12.81 -41.15 22.28
C GLN A 235 -12.88 -40.37 23.60
N LEU A 236 -14.02 -39.75 23.89
CA LEU A 236 -14.18 -38.84 25.03
C LEU A 236 -13.91 -39.52 26.37
N ASN A 237 -14.25 -40.80 26.52
CA ASN A 237 -13.93 -41.57 27.74
C ASN A 237 -12.42 -41.70 27.96
N GLU A 238 -11.64 -41.95 26.90
CA GLU A 238 -10.18 -42.05 26.98
C GLU A 238 -9.56 -40.68 27.29
N VAL A 239 -10.07 -39.61 26.65
CA VAL A 239 -9.64 -38.24 26.92
C VAL A 239 -9.91 -37.85 28.37
N MET A 240 -11.09 -38.16 28.92
CA MET A 240 -11.43 -37.88 30.31
C MET A 240 -10.63 -38.73 31.31
N GLN A 241 -10.24 -39.95 30.92
CA GLN A 241 -9.29 -40.75 31.69
C GLN A 241 -7.92 -40.04 31.77
N LYS A 242 -7.39 -39.54 30.65
CA LYS A 242 -6.14 -38.75 30.63
C LYS A 242 -6.26 -37.48 31.48
N ILE A 243 -7.38 -36.76 31.40
CA ILE A 243 -7.64 -35.58 32.25
C ILE A 243 -7.50 -35.91 33.73
N THR A 244 -8.06 -37.06 34.15
CA THR A 244 -7.98 -37.53 35.54
C THR A 244 -6.55 -37.97 35.90
N GLU A 245 -5.91 -38.77 35.05
CA GLU A 245 -4.56 -39.30 35.25
C GLU A 245 -3.50 -38.19 35.36
N TYR A 246 -3.60 -37.16 34.52
CA TYR A 246 -2.68 -36.02 34.52
C TYR A 246 -3.08 -34.89 35.48
N GLY A 247 -4.18 -35.06 36.24
CA GLY A 247 -4.59 -34.10 37.27
C GLY A 247 -5.10 -32.76 36.74
N PHE A 248 -5.74 -32.76 35.58
CA PHE A 248 -6.37 -31.55 35.04
C PHE A 248 -7.69 -31.29 35.76
N GLY A 249 -7.86 -30.05 36.24
CA GLY A 249 -9.02 -29.60 36.98
C GLY A 249 -10.32 -29.84 36.22
N HIS A 250 -11.18 -30.69 36.76
CA HIS A 250 -12.48 -31.03 36.20
C HIS A 250 -13.55 -31.00 37.29
N GLU A 251 -14.70 -30.45 36.96
CA GLU A 251 -15.91 -30.48 37.78
C GLU A 251 -17.13 -30.50 36.84
N ASP A 252 -18.04 -31.45 37.06
CA ASP A 252 -19.28 -31.56 36.26
C ASP A 252 -20.14 -30.30 36.43
N TYR A 253 -20.68 -29.81 35.32
CA TYR A 253 -21.60 -28.67 35.33
C TYR A 253 -22.93 -29.07 34.64
N PRO A 254 -23.82 -29.80 35.35
CA PRO A 254 -25.03 -30.38 34.74
C PRO A 254 -25.98 -29.31 34.19
N ASP A 255 -26.01 -28.12 34.79
CA ASP A 255 -26.88 -26.99 34.42
C ASP A 255 -26.28 -26.08 33.33
N ALA A 256 -25.26 -26.54 32.60
CA ALA A 256 -24.70 -25.78 31.48
C ALA A 256 -25.77 -25.51 30.41
N SER A 257 -25.98 -24.23 30.08
CA SER A 257 -26.85 -23.83 28.97
C SER A 257 -26.13 -24.08 27.65
N GLU A 258 -26.80 -24.75 26.70
CA GLU A 258 -26.28 -25.04 25.36
C GLU A 258 -27.24 -24.52 24.28
N GLY A 259 -26.72 -24.23 23.09
CA GLY A 259 -27.51 -23.80 21.93
C GLY A 259 -26.64 -23.57 20.69
N LEU A 260 -27.10 -22.66 19.83
CA LEU A 260 -26.41 -22.26 18.61
C LEU A 260 -26.16 -20.74 18.61
N ILE A 261 -25.08 -20.33 17.93
CA ILE A 261 -24.86 -18.92 17.62
C ILE A 261 -25.80 -18.50 16.48
N GLY A 262 -26.48 -17.37 16.67
CA GLY A 262 -27.52 -16.81 15.81
C GLY A 262 -28.91 -16.78 16.45
N ASP A 263 -29.10 -17.51 17.56
CA ASP A 263 -30.36 -17.57 18.31
C ASP A 263 -30.45 -16.47 19.41
N GLY A 264 -29.49 -15.53 19.45
CA GLY A 264 -29.47 -14.38 20.36
C GLY A 264 -28.96 -14.64 21.77
N THR A 265 -29.00 -15.88 22.27
CA THR A 265 -28.65 -16.21 23.67
C THR A 265 -27.13 -16.30 23.91
N PHE A 266 -26.40 -16.83 22.94
CA PHE A 266 -24.96 -17.11 23.05
C PHE A 266 -24.10 -16.20 22.17
N ASP A 267 -24.73 -15.26 21.46
CA ASP A 267 -24.12 -14.48 20.41
C ASP A 267 -23.04 -13.55 20.95
N CYS A 268 -21.86 -13.62 20.32
CA CYS A 268 -20.84 -12.59 20.47
C CYS A 268 -20.98 -11.68 19.25
N SER A 269 -21.33 -10.41 19.46
CA SER A 269 -21.44 -9.44 18.37
C SER A 269 -20.61 -8.20 18.64
N VAL A 270 -20.04 -7.64 17.59
CA VAL A 270 -19.26 -6.38 17.59
C VAL A 270 -19.87 -5.40 16.61
N ASP A 271 -19.73 -4.10 16.87
CA ASP A 271 -20.01 -3.09 15.85
C ASP A 271 -18.87 -3.02 14.83
N HIS A 272 -19.14 -2.38 13.69
CA HIS A 272 -18.19 -2.24 12.59
C HIS A 272 -16.94 -1.44 12.98
N GLU A 273 -17.08 -0.39 13.79
CA GLU A 273 -15.96 0.41 14.27
C GLU A 273 -15.01 -0.45 15.11
N LYS A 274 -15.54 -1.20 16.07
CA LYS A 274 -14.73 -2.09 16.90
C LYS A 274 -14.09 -3.19 16.07
N TYR A 275 -14.82 -3.79 15.12
CA TYR A 275 -14.28 -4.79 14.21
C TYR A 275 -13.12 -4.23 13.39
N SER A 276 -13.31 -3.07 12.77
CA SER A 276 -12.30 -2.40 11.95
C SER A 276 -11.04 -2.05 12.75
N SER A 277 -11.19 -1.59 14.00
CA SER A 277 -10.04 -1.31 14.88
C SER A 277 -9.17 -2.55 15.17
N MET A 278 -9.71 -3.77 15.02
CA MET A 278 -9.00 -5.01 15.30
C MET A 278 -8.50 -5.69 14.03
N TYR A 279 -9.28 -5.65 12.94
CA TYR A 279 -9.07 -6.48 11.75
C TYR A 279 -9.01 -5.67 10.45
N GLY A 280 -9.18 -4.35 10.50
CA GLY A 280 -9.47 -3.50 9.34
C GLY A 280 -10.93 -3.62 8.89
N PRO A 281 -11.40 -2.70 8.03
CA PRO A 281 -12.80 -2.62 7.61
C PRO A 281 -13.27 -3.87 6.88
N THR A 282 -14.58 -4.05 6.79
CA THR A 282 -15.24 -5.17 6.11
C THR A 282 -16.31 -4.68 5.13
N THR A 283 -17.04 -5.61 4.52
CA THR A 283 -18.00 -5.37 3.44
C THR A 283 -18.95 -4.20 3.77
N GLY A 284 -19.04 -3.23 2.87
CA GLY A 284 -19.88 -2.04 2.96
C GLY A 284 -19.24 -0.85 3.72
N ASP A 285 -18.20 -1.07 4.51
CA ASP A 285 -17.43 0.03 5.09
C ASP A 285 -16.67 0.76 3.97
N LYS A 286 -16.36 2.04 4.18
CA LYS A 286 -15.67 2.88 3.20
C LYS A 286 -14.42 3.52 3.79
N ILE A 287 -13.36 3.61 3.01
CA ILE A 287 -12.08 4.19 3.42
C ILE A 287 -11.78 5.40 2.55
N ARG A 288 -11.46 6.53 3.16
CA ARG A 288 -10.92 7.69 2.46
C ARG A 288 -9.47 7.42 2.03
N LEU A 289 -9.12 7.64 0.77
CA LEU A 289 -7.75 7.40 0.29
C LEU A 289 -6.86 8.60 0.62
N GLY A 290 -6.02 8.45 1.64
CA GLY A 290 -5.16 9.54 2.12
C GLY A 290 -5.98 10.78 2.50
N ASP A 291 -5.52 11.95 2.07
CA ASP A 291 -6.18 13.25 2.22
C ASP A 291 -6.99 13.66 0.98
N THR A 292 -7.39 12.70 0.15
CA THR A 292 -8.23 12.95 -1.04
C THR A 292 -9.72 12.87 -0.71
N ASP A 293 -10.58 13.35 -1.60
CA ASP A 293 -12.02 13.15 -1.48
C ASP A 293 -12.48 11.78 -2.01
N LEU A 294 -11.59 10.81 -2.24
CA LEU A 294 -11.95 9.50 -2.80
C LEU A 294 -12.28 8.49 -1.70
N PHE A 295 -13.44 7.85 -1.79
CA PHE A 295 -13.90 6.83 -0.84
C PHE A 295 -13.99 5.45 -1.51
N ALA A 296 -13.20 4.50 -1.01
CA ALA A 296 -13.18 3.10 -1.41
C ALA A 296 -14.11 2.27 -0.53
N GLU A 297 -15.20 1.73 -1.09
CA GLU A 297 -16.11 0.81 -0.39
C GLU A 297 -15.64 -0.63 -0.54
N ILE A 298 -15.62 -1.39 0.55
CA ILE A 298 -15.28 -2.82 0.53
C ILE A 298 -16.43 -3.60 -0.12
N GLU A 299 -16.19 -4.13 -1.32
CA GLU A 299 -17.20 -4.81 -2.14
C GLU A 299 -17.50 -6.23 -1.63
N LYS A 300 -16.51 -6.87 -1.00
CA LYS A 300 -16.59 -8.23 -0.47
C LYS A 300 -15.52 -8.45 0.60
N ASP A 301 -15.83 -9.30 1.58
CA ASP A 301 -14.87 -9.86 2.54
C ASP A 301 -14.87 -11.39 2.43
N PHE A 302 -13.67 -11.99 2.45
CA PHE A 302 -13.49 -13.44 2.47
C PHE A 302 -13.43 -14.02 3.90
N ALA A 303 -13.36 -13.17 4.93
CA ALA A 303 -13.33 -13.60 6.31
C ALA A 303 -14.60 -14.39 6.70
N VAL A 304 -14.40 -15.36 7.58
CA VAL A 304 -15.48 -15.97 8.37
C VAL A 304 -15.41 -15.30 9.75
N TYR A 305 -16.40 -14.45 10.07
CA TYR A 305 -16.30 -13.58 11.23
C TYR A 305 -16.11 -14.35 12.53
N GLY A 306 -15.02 -14.06 13.25
CA GLY A 306 -14.58 -14.76 14.46
C GLY A 306 -13.43 -15.75 14.24
N ASP A 307 -13.05 -16.05 13.00
CA ASP A 307 -11.89 -16.88 12.59
C ASP A 307 -10.83 -16.04 11.83
N GLU A 308 -10.72 -14.73 12.12
CA GLU A 308 -9.72 -13.84 11.51
C GLU A 308 -8.28 -14.27 11.87
N CYS A 309 -7.40 -14.27 10.88
CA CYS A 309 -5.99 -14.63 11.07
C CYS A 309 -5.23 -13.49 11.74
N ILE A 310 -5.00 -13.58 13.05
CA ILE A 310 -4.23 -12.57 13.80
C ILE A 310 -3.04 -13.20 14.52
N PHE A 311 -1.84 -12.68 14.24
CA PHE A 311 -0.59 -13.08 14.87
C PHE A 311 -0.23 -12.25 16.11
N GLY A 312 0.35 -12.92 17.12
CA GLY A 312 0.88 -12.31 18.34
C GLY A 312 0.69 -13.17 19.60
N GLY A 313 1.22 -12.68 20.72
CA GLY A 313 1.14 -13.36 22.02
C GLY A 313 -0.30 -13.65 22.43
N GLY A 314 -0.66 -14.93 22.54
CA GLY A 314 -2.00 -15.38 22.93
C GLY A 314 -3.08 -15.26 21.86
N LYS A 315 -2.72 -14.94 20.60
CA LYS A 315 -3.69 -14.72 19.51
C LYS A 315 -4.01 -16.00 18.73
N VAL A 316 -4.38 -15.87 17.45
CA VAL A 316 -4.99 -16.93 16.63
C VAL A 316 -3.96 -17.83 15.97
N LEU A 317 -2.98 -17.25 15.27
CA LEU A 317 -1.95 -17.99 14.53
C LEU A 317 -0.90 -18.57 15.48
N ARG A 318 -1.25 -19.71 16.08
CA ARG A 318 -0.42 -20.51 16.99
C ARG A 318 -0.68 -22.00 16.75
N ASP A 319 0.29 -22.83 17.13
CA ASP A 319 0.29 -24.27 16.93
C ASP A 319 -1.04 -24.96 17.30
N GLY A 320 -1.58 -25.74 16.37
CA GLY A 320 -2.84 -26.47 16.49
C GLY A 320 -4.11 -25.60 16.48
N MET A 321 -3.97 -24.27 16.44
CA MET A 321 -5.07 -23.29 16.45
C MET A 321 -5.23 -22.73 15.03
N GLY A 322 -4.98 -21.44 14.79
CA GLY A 322 -4.96 -20.87 13.45
C GLY A 322 -3.72 -21.26 12.62
N GLN A 323 -2.65 -21.72 13.28
CA GLN A 323 -1.53 -22.39 12.60
C GLN A 323 -1.80 -23.90 12.63
N SER A 324 -1.85 -24.50 11.44
CA SER A 324 -2.03 -25.94 11.28
C SER A 324 -0.82 -26.72 11.80
N ALA A 325 -1.10 -27.91 12.35
CA ALA A 325 -0.10 -28.85 12.81
C ALA A 325 -0.27 -30.17 12.05
N GLY A 326 0.84 -30.75 11.57
CA GLY A 326 0.81 -32.01 10.81
C GLY A 326 0.62 -31.86 9.30
N TYR A 327 0.72 -30.64 8.75
CA TYR A 327 0.73 -30.39 7.31
C TYR A 327 2.17 -30.22 6.79
N PRO A 328 2.51 -30.78 5.62
CA PRO A 328 3.85 -30.63 5.04
C PRO A 328 4.08 -29.21 4.50
N ALA A 329 5.35 -28.84 4.36
CA ALA A 329 5.74 -27.57 3.74
C ALA A 329 5.20 -27.41 2.31
N SER A 330 5.04 -28.50 1.56
CA SER A 330 4.44 -28.47 0.22
C SER A 330 2.97 -27.99 0.22
N ALA A 331 2.23 -28.20 1.32
CA ALA A 331 0.85 -27.75 1.48
C ALA A 331 0.72 -26.40 2.18
N SER A 332 1.78 -25.95 2.86
CA SER A 332 1.77 -24.69 3.64
C SER A 332 2.22 -23.50 2.77
N LEU A 333 1.76 -22.31 3.14
CA LEU A 333 2.27 -21.04 2.60
C LEU A 333 3.70 -20.77 3.08
N ASP A 334 4.48 -20.03 2.30
CA ASP A 334 5.76 -19.47 2.78
C ASP A 334 5.49 -18.22 3.60
N THR A 335 4.59 -17.36 3.12
CA THR A 335 4.14 -16.15 3.82
C THR A 335 2.64 -15.96 3.66
N VAL A 336 1.96 -15.49 4.69
CA VAL A 336 0.57 -15.00 4.61
C VAL A 336 0.51 -13.52 4.95
N ILE A 337 -0.14 -12.72 4.09
CA ILE A 337 -0.53 -11.35 4.42
C ILE A 337 -1.96 -11.41 4.97
N THR A 338 -2.15 -11.07 6.24
CA THR A 338 -3.44 -11.27 6.91
C THR A 338 -4.32 -10.03 6.90
N ASN A 339 -5.62 -10.20 6.62
CA ASN A 339 -6.65 -9.17 6.70
C ASN A 339 -6.35 -7.91 5.87
N ALA A 340 -5.85 -8.08 4.64
CA ALA A 340 -5.54 -6.98 3.73
C ALA A 340 -6.80 -6.42 3.06
N VAL A 341 -6.97 -5.09 3.08
CA VAL A 341 -7.86 -4.42 2.12
C VAL A 341 -7.13 -4.33 0.80
N VAL A 342 -7.54 -5.10 -0.19
CA VAL A 342 -6.96 -5.07 -1.54
C VAL A 342 -7.67 -4.01 -2.36
N ILE A 343 -6.90 -3.07 -2.92
CA ILE A 343 -7.36 -2.17 -3.97
C ILE A 343 -6.62 -2.54 -5.24
N ASP A 344 -7.35 -3.03 -6.22
CA ASP A 344 -6.83 -3.44 -7.52
C ASP A 344 -7.84 -3.10 -8.64
N TYR A 345 -7.43 -3.14 -9.90
CA TYR A 345 -8.37 -2.90 -11.00
C TYR A 345 -9.49 -3.95 -11.07
N THR A 346 -9.22 -5.18 -10.59
CA THR A 346 -10.20 -6.27 -10.51
C THR A 346 -11.30 -6.04 -9.47
N GLY A 347 -11.03 -5.30 -8.39
CA GLY A 347 -11.99 -5.08 -7.31
C GLY A 347 -11.41 -4.39 -6.09
N ILE A 348 -12.29 -4.02 -5.15
CA ILE A 348 -11.92 -3.53 -3.82
C ILE A 348 -12.50 -4.47 -2.78
N TYR A 349 -11.68 -5.28 -2.15
CA TYR A 349 -12.15 -6.37 -1.29
C TYR A 349 -11.19 -6.65 -0.13
N LYS A 350 -11.66 -7.44 0.83
CA LYS A 350 -10.92 -7.81 2.04
C LYS A 350 -10.58 -9.30 2.01
N ALA A 351 -9.30 -9.63 2.14
CA ALA A 351 -8.83 -11.02 2.10
C ALA A 351 -7.49 -11.21 2.82
N ASP A 352 -7.15 -12.46 3.12
CA ASP A 352 -5.76 -12.89 3.30
C ASP A 352 -5.13 -13.15 1.92
N ILE A 353 -3.81 -12.96 1.80
CA ILE A 353 -3.03 -13.23 0.57
C ILE A 353 -1.97 -14.28 0.90
N GLY A 354 -1.99 -15.40 0.17
CA GLY A 354 -1.06 -16.49 0.33
C GLY A 354 0.08 -16.42 -0.68
N ILE A 355 1.32 -16.38 -0.18
CA ILE A 355 2.54 -16.33 -0.97
C ILE A 355 3.30 -17.65 -0.84
N LYS A 356 3.77 -18.16 -1.97
CA LYS A 356 4.66 -19.33 -2.05
C LYS A 356 5.61 -19.20 -3.23
N ASP A 357 6.88 -19.52 -3.03
CA ASP A 357 7.94 -19.46 -4.04
C ASP A 357 8.03 -18.07 -4.72
N GLY A 358 7.73 -17.00 -3.96
CA GLY A 358 7.72 -15.62 -4.45
C GLY A 358 6.47 -15.20 -5.24
N LEU A 359 5.47 -16.09 -5.39
CA LEU A 359 4.25 -15.85 -6.16
C LEU A 359 3.00 -15.77 -5.27
N ILE A 360 1.99 -15.04 -5.73
CA ILE A 360 0.64 -15.08 -5.14
C ILE A 360 -0.04 -16.37 -5.63
N ILE A 361 -0.26 -17.32 -4.73
CA ILE A 361 -0.85 -18.63 -5.08
C ILE A 361 -2.33 -18.77 -4.69
N ALA A 362 -2.82 -17.89 -3.82
CA ALA A 362 -4.22 -17.85 -3.43
C ALA A 362 -4.57 -16.51 -2.74
N ILE A 363 -5.81 -16.07 -2.92
CA ILE A 363 -6.40 -14.90 -2.26
C ILE A 363 -7.75 -15.35 -1.70
N GLY A 364 -7.96 -15.15 -0.40
CA GLY A 364 -9.17 -15.65 0.25
C GLY A 364 -9.04 -15.71 1.76
N LYS A 365 -9.52 -16.80 2.37
CA LYS A 365 -9.42 -17.04 3.81
C LYS A 365 -8.31 -18.04 4.11
N ALA A 366 -7.29 -17.59 4.83
CA ALA A 366 -6.19 -18.44 5.28
C ALA A 366 -6.48 -19.07 6.64
N GLY A 367 -5.55 -19.90 7.12
CA GLY A 367 -5.53 -20.39 8.49
C GLY A 367 -5.35 -21.90 8.57
N ASN A 368 -6.09 -22.53 9.48
CA ASN A 368 -6.00 -23.96 9.73
C ASN A 368 -7.32 -24.67 9.41
N PRO A 369 -7.37 -25.50 8.35
CA PRO A 369 -8.60 -26.22 7.99
C PRO A 369 -9.04 -27.24 9.04
N ASP A 370 -8.19 -27.61 10.00
CA ASP A 370 -8.56 -28.52 11.08
C ASP A 370 -9.54 -27.89 12.09
N VAL A 371 -9.56 -26.56 12.21
CA VAL A 371 -10.33 -25.85 13.26
C VAL A 371 -11.11 -24.63 12.78
N MET A 372 -10.97 -24.24 11.51
CA MET A 372 -11.61 -23.08 10.89
C MET A 372 -12.40 -23.48 9.64
N ASP A 373 -13.56 -22.86 9.45
CA ASP A 373 -14.34 -23.04 8.24
C ASP A 373 -13.81 -22.17 7.10
N GLY A 374 -14.02 -22.59 5.85
CA GLY A 374 -13.75 -21.77 4.66
C GLY A 374 -12.26 -21.56 4.32
N VAL A 375 -11.33 -22.22 4.99
CA VAL A 375 -9.90 -22.14 4.65
C VAL A 375 -9.67 -22.68 3.25
N HIS A 376 -9.13 -21.84 2.36
CA HIS A 376 -8.82 -22.26 1.00
C HIS A 376 -7.72 -23.33 1.00
N SER A 377 -7.81 -24.33 0.10
CA SER A 377 -6.90 -25.49 0.09
C SER A 377 -5.42 -25.12 -0.05
N ASN A 378 -5.15 -23.99 -0.71
CA ASN A 378 -3.80 -23.45 -0.93
C ASN A 378 -3.44 -22.31 0.05
N MET A 379 -4.16 -22.15 1.17
CA MET A 379 -3.95 -21.07 2.13
C MET A 379 -3.75 -21.58 3.57
N ILE A 380 -3.12 -22.75 3.69
CA ILE A 380 -2.79 -23.34 4.98
C ILE A 380 -1.61 -22.57 5.59
N VAL A 381 -1.82 -22.05 6.79
CA VAL A 381 -0.75 -21.50 7.63
C VAL A 381 -0.13 -22.66 8.39
N GLY A 382 1.12 -22.99 8.11
CA GLY A 382 1.85 -24.11 8.72
C GLY A 382 2.99 -23.64 9.63
N VAL A 383 3.79 -24.60 10.09
CA VAL A 383 4.98 -24.33 10.94
C VAL A 383 6.08 -23.52 10.21
N ASN A 384 6.08 -23.53 8.88
CA ASN A 384 7.06 -22.84 8.03
C ASN A 384 6.51 -21.57 7.38
N THR A 385 5.38 -21.03 7.86
CA THR A 385 4.72 -19.86 7.27
C THR A 385 5.04 -18.60 8.07
N GLU A 386 5.58 -17.58 7.40
CA GLU A 386 5.74 -16.22 7.94
C GLU A 386 4.43 -15.42 7.87
N VAL A 387 4.27 -14.40 8.70
CA VAL A 387 3.08 -13.54 8.76
C VAL A 387 3.43 -12.07 8.54
N ILE A 388 2.76 -11.45 7.57
CA ILE A 388 2.69 -9.99 7.41
C ILE A 388 1.30 -9.53 7.85
N ALA A 389 1.26 -8.66 8.87
CA ALA A 389 0.01 -8.11 9.39
C ALA A 389 -0.48 -6.92 8.55
N ALA A 390 -1.59 -7.09 7.82
CA ALA A 390 -2.21 -6.03 7.02
C ALA A 390 -3.58 -5.56 7.56
N GLN A 391 -3.98 -5.98 8.76
CA GLN A 391 -5.17 -5.40 9.41
C GLN A 391 -5.01 -3.88 9.56
N GLY A 392 -5.98 -3.12 9.05
CA GLY A 392 -5.94 -1.65 9.01
C GLY A 392 -5.08 -1.07 7.87
N MET A 393 -4.49 -1.91 7.01
CA MET A 393 -3.67 -1.48 5.87
C MET A 393 -4.37 -1.76 4.54
N ILE A 394 -4.00 -0.98 3.52
CA ILE A 394 -4.35 -1.23 2.12
C ILE A 394 -3.17 -1.92 1.44
N VAL A 395 -3.45 -2.94 0.64
CA VAL A 395 -2.50 -3.62 -0.25
C VAL A 395 -2.87 -3.34 -1.70
N THR A 396 -1.86 -3.02 -2.51
CA THR A 396 -1.99 -2.78 -3.95
C THR A 396 -0.87 -3.54 -4.67
N ALA A 397 -1.02 -3.75 -5.98
CA ALA A 397 0.12 -4.17 -6.79
C ALA A 397 1.21 -3.09 -6.77
N GLY A 398 2.47 -3.49 -6.85
CA GLY A 398 3.57 -2.54 -7.01
C GLY A 398 3.42 -1.77 -8.32
N GLY A 399 3.68 -0.46 -8.29
CA GLY A 399 3.55 0.39 -9.47
C GLY A 399 4.51 -0.01 -10.59
N ILE A 400 4.10 0.25 -11.83
CA ILE A 400 4.85 -0.02 -13.04
C ILE A 400 4.99 1.29 -13.80
N ASP A 401 6.21 1.77 -13.91
CA ASP A 401 6.52 2.96 -14.70
C ASP A 401 7.13 2.53 -16.04
N CYS A 402 6.40 2.78 -17.12
CA CYS A 402 6.81 2.39 -18.46
C CYS A 402 7.30 3.56 -19.33
N HIS A 403 7.74 4.67 -18.72
CA HIS A 403 8.45 5.73 -19.42
C HIS A 403 9.67 6.21 -18.61
N VAL A 404 10.64 5.30 -18.40
CA VAL A 404 11.82 5.56 -17.56
C VAL A 404 13.05 5.89 -18.40
N HIS A 405 13.64 7.05 -18.16
CA HIS A 405 14.97 7.38 -18.67
C HIS A 405 16.01 6.93 -17.64
N PHE A 406 16.84 5.93 -18.00
CA PHE A 406 17.88 5.42 -17.11
C PHE A 406 19.10 6.35 -17.06
N ILE A 407 18.90 7.57 -16.56
CA ILE A 407 19.90 8.65 -16.47
C ILE A 407 20.88 8.41 -15.32
N CYS A 408 20.40 7.97 -14.16
CA CYS A 408 21.24 7.66 -13.01
C CYS A 408 20.62 6.55 -12.14
N PRO A 409 21.41 5.76 -11.40
CA PRO A 409 20.88 4.67 -10.57
C PRO A 409 20.05 5.17 -9.37
N GLN A 410 20.21 6.42 -8.93
CA GLN A 410 19.50 6.96 -7.77
C GLN A 410 17.97 6.98 -7.97
N LEU A 411 17.51 7.12 -9.22
CA LEU A 411 16.07 7.09 -9.52
C LEU A 411 15.43 5.75 -9.17
N VAL A 412 16.20 4.65 -9.13
CA VAL A 412 15.70 3.32 -8.75
C VAL A 412 15.31 3.29 -7.27
N ASN A 413 16.14 3.89 -6.41
CA ASN A 413 15.84 4.01 -4.98
C ASN A 413 14.60 4.87 -4.73
N GLU A 414 14.45 5.95 -5.50
CA GLU A 414 13.28 6.82 -5.42
C GLU A 414 12.01 6.12 -5.92
N ALA A 415 12.12 5.34 -7.00
CA ALA A 415 11.02 4.54 -7.53
C ALA A 415 10.50 3.54 -6.49
N ILE A 416 11.37 2.69 -5.95
CA ILE A 416 10.97 1.65 -5.00
C ILE A 416 10.47 2.25 -3.68
N ALA A 417 11.07 3.35 -3.21
CA ALA A 417 10.59 4.06 -2.03
C ALA A 417 9.18 4.65 -2.21
N SER A 418 8.80 4.99 -3.45
CA SER A 418 7.46 5.47 -3.80
C SER A 418 6.44 4.36 -4.05
N GLY A 419 6.86 3.08 -4.07
CA GLY A 419 6.00 1.92 -4.32
C GLY A 419 6.03 1.40 -5.77
N ILE A 420 6.96 1.84 -6.61
CA ILE A 420 7.17 1.32 -7.98
C ILE A 420 8.10 0.11 -7.92
N THR A 421 7.69 -1.00 -8.55
CA THR A 421 8.42 -2.29 -8.53
C THR A 421 8.82 -2.79 -9.92
N THR A 422 8.44 -2.07 -10.98
CA THR A 422 8.84 -2.38 -12.36
C THR A 422 9.14 -1.09 -13.13
N LEU A 423 10.28 -1.07 -13.82
CA LEU A 423 10.74 0.06 -14.64
C LEU A 423 10.90 -0.39 -16.09
N VAL A 424 10.25 0.30 -17.02
CA VAL A 424 10.42 0.09 -18.47
C VAL A 424 10.79 1.40 -19.14
N GLY A 425 11.85 1.35 -19.95
CA GLY A 425 12.33 2.49 -20.71
C GLY A 425 13.74 2.26 -21.23
N GLY A 426 14.55 3.30 -21.40
CA GLY A 426 15.88 3.13 -22.00
C GLY A 426 16.89 4.15 -21.53
N GLY A 427 18.17 3.80 -21.63
CA GLY A 427 19.24 4.70 -21.24
C GLY A 427 20.57 4.02 -20.95
N THR A 428 21.63 4.82 -20.88
CA THR A 428 23.01 4.35 -20.62
C THR A 428 23.73 5.24 -19.61
N GLY A 429 23.01 5.79 -18.64
CA GLY A 429 23.50 6.85 -17.76
C GLY A 429 23.26 8.25 -18.34
N PRO A 430 23.95 9.30 -17.85
CA PRO A 430 23.62 10.69 -18.14
C PRO A 430 24.19 11.18 -19.49
N ALA A 431 24.18 10.32 -20.50
CA ALA A 431 24.52 10.70 -21.86
C ALA A 431 23.37 11.54 -22.46
N HIS A 432 23.69 12.55 -23.28
CA HIS A 432 22.68 13.43 -23.89
C HIS A 432 21.53 12.66 -24.58
N GLY A 433 21.84 11.57 -25.28
CA GLY A 433 20.82 10.73 -25.91
C GLY A 433 19.85 10.09 -24.90
N THR A 434 20.31 9.73 -23.70
CA THR A 434 19.47 9.20 -22.61
C THR A 434 18.74 10.31 -21.88
N CYS A 435 19.38 11.46 -21.67
CA CYS A 435 18.71 12.63 -21.08
C CYS A 435 17.53 13.13 -21.93
N ALA A 436 17.57 12.87 -23.23
CA ALA A 436 16.49 13.22 -24.16
C ALA A 436 15.55 12.04 -24.49
N THR A 437 16.06 10.80 -24.55
CA THR A 437 15.29 9.67 -25.12
C THR A 437 15.45 8.38 -24.32
N THR A 438 14.36 7.63 -24.20
CA THR A 438 14.32 6.27 -23.64
C THR A 438 14.92 5.23 -24.61
N CYS A 439 16.20 5.36 -24.90
CA CYS A 439 16.93 4.46 -25.80
C CYS A 439 18.21 3.92 -25.14
N THR A 440 18.36 2.60 -25.16
CA THR A 440 19.62 1.88 -24.94
C THR A 440 20.13 1.39 -26.30
N PRO A 441 20.98 2.15 -27.01
CA PRO A 441 21.07 2.01 -28.47
C PRO A 441 22.00 0.91 -28.99
N ALA A 442 23.09 0.59 -28.29
CA ALA A 442 24.06 -0.40 -28.76
C ALA A 442 23.93 -1.76 -28.03
N PRO A 443 24.12 -2.91 -28.72
CA PRO A 443 24.12 -4.23 -28.07
C PRO A 443 25.08 -4.35 -26.88
N SER A 444 26.25 -3.70 -26.95
CA SER A 444 27.20 -3.66 -25.83
C SER A 444 26.66 -2.91 -24.62
N GLN A 445 25.92 -1.82 -24.84
CA GLN A 445 25.28 -1.05 -23.78
C GLN A 445 24.07 -1.79 -23.21
N MET A 446 23.30 -2.48 -24.04
CA MET A 446 22.20 -3.35 -23.57
C MET A 446 22.73 -4.39 -22.59
N LYS A 447 23.79 -5.12 -22.97
CA LYS A 447 24.47 -6.05 -22.08
C LYS A 447 24.92 -5.40 -20.77
N LEU A 448 25.54 -4.22 -20.85
CA LEU A 448 26.05 -3.53 -19.65
C LEU A 448 24.92 -3.05 -18.74
N MET A 449 23.80 -2.58 -19.29
CA MET A 449 22.65 -2.16 -18.49
C MET A 449 22.01 -3.35 -17.78
N LEU A 450 21.76 -4.45 -18.49
CA LEU A 450 21.28 -5.71 -17.91
C LEU A 450 22.19 -6.19 -16.76
N GLN A 451 23.51 -6.19 -16.98
CA GLN A 451 24.49 -6.56 -15.95
C GLN A 451 24.54 -5.57 -14.79
N SER A 452 24.42 -4.27 -15.07
CA SER A 452 24.47 -3.23 -14.05
C SER A 452 23.27 -3.27 -13.11
N THR A 453 22.15 -3.83 -13.55
CA THR A 453 20.90 -3.80 -12.79
C THR A 453 20.50 -5.14 -12.19
N ASP A 454 21.31 -6.17 -12.35
CA ASP A 454 21.05 -7.56 -11.93
C ASP A 454 20.86 -7.71 -10.40
N GLU A 455 21.39 -6.79 -9.60
CA GLU A 455 21.30 -6.81 -8.13
C GLU A 455 20.18 -5.91 -7.57
N PHE A 456 19.47 -5.14 -8.40
CA PHE A 456 18.36 -4.32 -7.90
C PHE A 456 17.12 -5.20 -7.66
N PRO A 457 16.43 -5.05 -6.52
CA PRO A 457 15.20 -5.78 -6.22
C PRO A 457 13.99 -5.13 -6.93
N ILE A 458 14.09 -4.93 -8.24
CA ILE A 458 13.08 -4.29 -9.08
C ILE A 458 13.12 -4.91 -10.48
N ASN A 459 11.97 -5.10 -11.11
CA ASN A 459 11.93 -5.60 -12.48
C ASN A 459 12.36 -4.49 -13.44
N MET A 460 13.15 -4.81 -14.47
CA MET A 460 13.61 -3.82 -15.45
C MET A 460 13.47 -4.32 -16.90
N GLY A 461 12.87 -3.50 -17.75
CA GLY A 461 12.80 -3.69 -19.20
C GLY A 461 13.48 -2.54 -19.94
N PHE A 462 14.36 -2.87 -20.90
CA PHE A 462 15.11 -1.88 -21.66
C PHE A 462 14.60 -1.76 -23.11
N THR A 463 14.46 -0.54 -23.61
CA THR A 463 14.03 -0.23 -24.97
C THR A 463 15.20 0.21 -25.84
N GLY A 464 15.29 -0.33 -27.05
CA GLY A 464 16.25 0.09 -28.07
C GLY A 464 15.80 1.36 -28.81
N LYS A 465 16.66 1.89 -29.67
CA LYS A 465 16.30 3.00 -30.57
C LYS A 465 15.60 2.45 -31.82
N GLY A 466 14.39 2.91 -32.11
CA GLY A 466 13.58 2.50 -33.27
C GLY A 466 13.72 3.39 -34.51
N ASN A 467 14.37 4.55 -34.40
CA ASN A 467 14.45 5.54 -35.48
C ASN A 467 15.43 5.11 -36.59
N THR A 468 14.92 4.41 -37.60
CA THR A 468 15.62 4.12 -38.86
C THR A 468 14.60 3.79 -39.94
N ALA A 469 14.84 4.23 -41.17
CA ALA A 469 14.00 3.90 -42.35
C ALA A 469 14.29 2.51 -42.93
N LYS A 470 15.16 1.74 -42.27
CA LYS A 470 15.70 0.44 -42.72
C LYS A 470 15.76 -0.55 -41.56
N PRO A 471 15.43 -1.83 -41.76
CA PRO A 471 15.33 -2.80 -40.66
C PRO A 471 16.70 -3.23 -40.11
N GLU A 472 17.76 -3.08 -40.89
CA GLU A 472 19.12 -3.44 -40.50
C GLU A 472 19.53 -2.72 -39.21
N GLY A 473 20.04 -3.47 -38.24
CA GLY A 473 20.43 -3.00 -36.91
C GLY A 473 19.32 -3.05 -35.84
N LEU A 474 18.03 -3.00 -36.20
CA LEU A 474 16.95 -3.09 -35.20
C LEU A 474 16.85 -4.49 -34.59
N SER A 475 16.98 -5.55 -35.40
CA SER A 475 17.01 -6.92 -34.88
C SER A 475 18.18 -7.16 -33.94
N GLU A 476 19.32 -6.51 -34.14
CA GLU A 476 20.51 -6.70 -33.31
C GLU A 476 20.30 -6.20 -31.87
N ILE A 477 19.64 -5.05 -31.70
CA ILE A 477 19.38 -4.51 -30.36
C ILE A 477 18.29 -5.31 -29.62
N ILE A 478 17.30 -5.83 -30.35
CA ILE A 478 16.27 -6.74 -29.81
C ILE A 478 16.93 -8.03 -29.33
N MET A 479 17.72 -8.68 -30.19
CA MET A 479 18.45 -9.91 -29.84
C MET A 479 19.47 -9.71 -28.72
N ALA A 480 19.95 -8.47 -28.51
CA ALA A 480 20.83 -8.13 -27.39
C ALA A 480 20.10 -8.01 -26.04
N GLY A 481 18.76 -7.94 -26.05
CA GLY A 481 17.93 -7.89 -24.85
C GLY A 481 16.90 -6.75 -24.80
N ALA A 482 16.72 -5.95 -25.86
CA ALA A 482 15.65 -4.95 -25.87
C ALA A 482 14.27 -5.64 -25.90
N MET A 483 13.38 -5.25 -25.00
CA MET A 483 11.99 -5.73 -24.94
C MET A 483 10.98 -4.81 -25.65
N GLY A 484 11.48 -3.73 -26.26
CA GLY A 484 10.70 -2.75 -27.01
C GLY A 484 11.60 -1.77 -27.74
N LEU A 485 11.01 -0.90 -28.57
CA LEU A 485 11.73 0.15 -29.29
C LEU A 485 11.09 1.52 -29.06
N LYS A 486 11.91 2.57 -28.95
CA LYS A 486 11.47 3.97 -28.88
C LYS A 486 11.72 4.68 -30.21
N LEU A 487 10.67 5.25 -30.78
CA LEU A 487 10.72 6.30 -31.80
C LEU A 487 10.72 7.67 -31.10
N HIS A 488 11.70 8.51 -31.40
CA HIS A 488 11.82 9.86 -30.84
C HIS A 488 12.10 10.92 -31.91
N GLU A 489 11.53 12.13 -31.77
CA GLU A 489 11.74 13.20 -32.75
C GLU A 489 13.20 13.65 -32.84
N ASP A 490 13.93 13.71 -31.72
CA ASP A 490 15.37 13.97 -31.64
C ASP A 490 16.23 13.02 -32.49
N TRP A 491 15.71 11.83 -32.82
CA TRP A 491 16.33 10.88 -33.73
C TRP A 491 15.60 10.77 -35.09
N GLY A 492 14.52 11.53 -35.29
CA GLY A 492 13.68 11.58 -36.48
C GLY A 492 12.49 10.61 -36.44
N SER A 493 11.34 11.06 -35.92
CA SER A 493 10.07 10.30 -35.90
C SER A 493 9.29 10.44 -37.22
N THR A 494 9.96 10.18 -38.33
CA THR A 494 9.38 10.33 -39.68
C THR A 494 8.49 9.13 -40.06
N PRO A 495 7.53 9.29 -41.01
CA PRO A 495 6.69 8.19 -41.48
C PRO A 495 7.47 6.94 -41.95
N ALA A 496 8.64 7.12 -42.56
CA ALA A 496 9.49 6.01 -43.01
C ALA A 496 10.09 5.23 -41.83
N ALA A 497 10.53 5.93 -40.78
CA ALA A 497 11.04 5.29 -39.57
C ALA A 497 9.92 4.61 -38.77
N ILE A 498 8.75 5.25 -38.67
CA ILE A 498 7.56 4.71 -38.03
C ILE A 498 7.15 3.38 -38.68
N ASP A 499 7.00 3.37 -40.01
CA ASP A 499 6.56 2.18 -40.74
C ASP A 499 7.52 1.00 -40.60
N ASN A 500 8.83 1.28 -40.69
CA ASN A 500 9.87 0.28 -40.53
C ASN A 500 9.92 -0.27 -39.10
N CYS A 501 9.94 0.61 -38.09
CA CYS A 501 9.99 0.20 -36.69
C CYS A 501 8.80 -0.66 -36.29
N LEU A 502 7.58 -0.28 -36.70
CA LEU A 502 6.38 -1.08 -36.46
C LEU A 502 6.41 -2.43 -37.21
N SER A 503 6.97 -2.48 -38.42
CA SER A 503 7.15 -3.75 -39.13
C SER A 503 8.10 -4.70 -38.40
N VAL A 504 9.15 -4.16 -37.78
CA VAL A 504 10.06 -4.94 -36.92
C VAL A 504 9.39 -5.32 -35.61
N GLY A 505 8.64 -4.41 -34.98
CA GLY A 505 7.89 -4.69 -33.75
C GLY A 505 6.95 -5.89 -33.88
N GLU A 506 6.14 -5.92 -34.94
CA GLU A 506 5.27 -7.05 -35.26
C GLU A 506 6.05 -8.35 -35.52
N ALA A 507 7.22 -8.28 -36.17
CA ALA A 507 8.03 -9.46 -36.48
C ALA A 507 8.69 -10.09 -35.24
N PHE A 508 8.90 -9.30 -34.18
CA PHE A 508 9.55 -9.73 -32.94
C PHE A 508 8.61 -9.79 -31.74
N ASP A 509 7.33 -9.46 -31.91
CA ASP A 509 6.32 -9.39 -30.86
C ASP A 509 6.73 -8.48 -29.71
N ILE A 510 7.15 -7.25 -30.05
CA ILE A 510 7.55 -6.23 -29.07
C ILE A 510 6.78 -4.94 -29.27
N GLN A 511 6.55 -4.22 -28.17
CA GLN A 511 5.90 -2.93 -28.20
C GLN A 511 6.81 -1.85 -28.81
N VAL A 512 6.22 -1.01 -29.66
CA VAL A 512 6.84 0.24 -30.13
C VAL A 512 6.24 1.42 -29.36
N ASN A 513 7.13 2.21 -28.75
CA ASN A 513 6.81 3.45 -28.04
C ASN A 513 7.17 4.64 -28.92
N ILE A 514 6.38 5.70 -28.92
CA ILE A 514 6.62 6.87 -29.78
C ILE A 514 6.46 8.20 -29.07
N HIS A 515 7.43 9.07 -29.31
CA HIS A 515 7.37 10.52 -29.21
C HIS A 515 7.35 11.06 -30.64
N THR A 516 6.27 11.75 -31.03
CA THR A 516 6.00 12.13 -32.44
C THR A 516 6.68 13.43 -32.84
N ASP A 517 6.61 13.79 -34.12
CA ASP A 517 7.27 14.97 -34.70
C ASP A 517 6.56 16.27 -34.28
N THR A 518 7.05 16.93 -33.22
CA THR A 518 6.46 18.17 -32.69
C THR A 518 6.44 19.27 -33.74
N LEU A 519 7.50 19.33 -34.54
CA LEU A 519 7.72 20.36 -35.56
C LEU A 519 6.79 20.20 -36.77
N ASN A 520 6.13 19.05 -36.91
CA ASN A 520 5.39 18.67 -38.11
C ASN A 520 6.28 18.72 -39.37
N GLU A 521 7.58 18.41 -39.24
CA GLU A 521 8.57 18.53 -40.31
C GLU A 521 8.23 17.59 -41.47
N ALA A 522 7.90 16.33 -41.17
CA ALA A 522 7.56 15.32 -42.18
C ALA A 522 6.05 15.26 -42.48
N GLY A 523 5.22 15.92 -41.67
CA GLY A 523 3.77 15.99 -41.81
C GLY A 523 3.06 16.22 -40.47
N CYS A 524 1.77 16.54 -40.53
CA CYS A 524 0.92 16.68 -39.33
C CYS A 524 0.50 15.32 -38.74
N VAL A 525 -0.17 15.33 -37.59
CA VAL A 525 -0.55 14.13 -36.82
C VAL A 525 -1.30 13.06 -37.64
N GLU A 526 -2.15 13.44 -38.59
CA GLU A 526 -2.87 12.49 -39.45
C GLU A 526 -1.94 11.67 -40.36
N HIS A 527 -0.77 12.19 -40.73
CA HIS A 527 0.22 11.49 -41.54
C HIS A 527 1.00 10.48 -40.70
N THR A 528 1.31 10.82 -39.45
CA THR A 528 1.88 9.89 -38.46
C THR A 528 0.89 8.77 -38.13
N ILE A 529 -0.39 9.09 -37.92
CA ILE A 529 -1.45 8.09 -37.73
C ILE A 529 -1.56 7.18 -38.95
N ALA A 530 -1.52 7.73 -40.17
CA ALA A 530 -1.53 6.94 -41.40
C ALA A 530 -0.30 6.02 -41.51
N ALA A 531 0.87 6.46 -41.04
CA ALA A 531 2.09 5.66 -41.01
C ALA A 531 2.00 4.46 -40.02
N PHE A 532 1.14 4.54 -39.00
CA PHE A 532 0.89 3.41 -38.11
C PHE A 532 0.26 2.23 -38.85
N LYS A 533 -0.56 2.49 -39.88
CA LYS A 533 -1.28 1.47 -40.67
C LYS A 533 -2.05 0.48 -39.77
N ASP A 534 -2.78 1.03 -38.80
CA ASP A 534 -3.59 0.31 -37.81
C ASP A 534 -2.83 -0.70 -36.91
N ARG A 535 -1.48 -0.71 -36.92
CA ARG A 535 -0.66 -1.53 -36.02
C ARG A 535 -0.61 -0.94 -34.61
N SER A 536 -0.46 -1.80 -33.61
CA SER A 536 -0.40 -1.40 -32.20
C SER A 536 0.79 -0.48 -31.95
N ILE A 537 0.56 0.66 -31.29
CA ILE A 537 1.62 1.59 -30.90
C ILE A 537 1.29 2.30 -29.59
N HIS A 538 2.31 2.50 -28.77
CA HIS A 538 2.19 3.20 -27.49
C HIS A 538 2.65 4.64 -27.68
N THR A 539 1.71 5.58 -27.63
CA THR A 539 2.03 7.02 -27.67
C THR A 539 2.37 7.50 -26.26
N TYR A 540 3.62 7.89 -26.07
CA TYR A 540 4.04 8.56 -24.83
C TYR A 540 3.46 9.98 -24.76
N HIS A 541 3.33 10.49 -23.52
CA HIS A 541 2.90 11.87 -23.18
C HIS A 541 1.91 12.45 -24.20
N SER A 542 0.81 11.74 -24.39
CA SER A 542 -0.12 11.89 -25.53
C SER A 542 -0.80 13.26 -25.59
N GLU A 543 -0.78 14.02 -24.50
CA GLU A 543 -1.24 15.41 -24.48
C GLU A 543 -0.33 16.37 -25.27
N GLY A 544 0.98 16.11 -25.27
CA GLY A 544 1.96 16.79 -26.12
C GLY A 544 2.92 17.76 -25.43
N ALA A 545 2.76 18.13 -24.16
CA ALA A 545 3.74 18.97 -23.45
C ALA A 545 5.12 18.30 -23.37
N GLY A 546 5.15 16.99 -23.08
CA GLY A 546 6.34 16.15 -23.14
C GLY A 546 6.85 15.89 -24.58
N GLY A 547 6.05 16.25 -25.59
CA GLY A 547 6.41 16.30 -27.01
C GLY A 547 5.52 15.49 -27.93
N GLY A 548 5.45 15.94 -29.18
CA GLY A 548 4.58 15.42 -30.23
C GLY A 548 3.87 16.52 -31.01
N HIS A 549 3.32 16.16 -32.16
CA HIS A 549 2.69 17.07 -33.13
C HIS A 549 1.95 18.26 -32.49
N ALA A 550 2.46 19.46 -32.71
CA ALA A 550 1.85 20.67 -32.18
C ALA A 550 0.74 21.19 -33.13
N PRO A 551 -0.47 21.53 -32.63
CA PRO A 551 -0.92 21.45 -31.24
C PRO A 551 -1.73 20.19 -30.89
N ASP A 552 -1.89 19.24 -31.82
CA ASP A 552 -3.04 18.33 -31.83
C ASP A 552 -2.70 16.84 -31.73
N ILE A 553 -1.50 16.48 -31.26
CA ILE A 553 -1.11 15.10 -30.96
C ILE A 553 -2.14 14.36 -30.08
N ILE A 554 -2.82 15.06 -29.17
CA ILE A 554 -3.86 14.49 -28.29
C ILE A 554 -4.99 13.77 -29.02
N LYS A 555 -5.18 14.03 -30.33
CA LYS A 555 -6.10 13.27 -31.21
C LYS A 555 -5.84 11.75 -31.18
N VAL A 556 -4.61 11.30 -30.91
CA VAL A 556 -4.27 9.88 -30.85
C VAL A 556 -5.03 9.11 -29.78
N CYS A 557 -5.55 9.79 -28.75
CA CYS A 557 -6.39 9.17 -27.72
C CYS A 557 -7.73 8.64 -28.28
N GLY A 558 -8.14 9.07 -29.49
CA GLY A 558 -9.32 8.56 -30.20
C GLY A 558 -9.03 7.47 -31.23
N VAL A 559 -7.77 7.03 -31.36
CA VAL A 559 -7.34 6.07 -32.38
C VAL A 559 -7.27 4.66 -31.78
N LYS A 560 -7.97 3.70 -32.40
CA LYS A 560 -8.22 2.38 -31.79
C LYS A 560 -6.96 1.55 -31.53
N ASN A 561 -5.98 1.61 -32.42
CA ASN A 561 -4.71 0.87 -32.32
C ASN A 561 -3.64 1.60 -31.49
N VAL A 562 -4.00 2.75 -30.90
CA VAL A 562 -3.09 3.51 -30.03
C VAL A 562 -3.35 3.15 -28.58
N LEU A 563 -2.26 2.98 -27.82
CA LEU A 563 -2.24 2.74 -26.39
C LEU A 563 -1.70 4.01 -25.72
N PRO A 564 -2.54 5.00 -25.38
CA PRO A 564 -2.06 6.33 -24.96
C PRO A 564 -1.66 6.37 -23.49
N SER A 565 -0.48 6.93 -23.22
CA SER A 565 -0.02 7.30 -21.88
C SER A 565 0.20 8.80 -21.70
N SER A 566 0.23 9.23 -20.45
CA SER A 566 0.64 10.56 -20.00
C SER A 566 1.87 10.48 -19.12
N THR A 567 2.65 11.55 -19.09
CA THR A 567 3.74 11.74 -18.12
C THR A 567 3.28 12.63 -16.99
N ASN A 568 3.96 12.56 -15.85
CA ASN A 568 3.37 13.02 -14.60
C ASN A 568 3.45 14.53 -14.28
N PRO A 569 4.31 15.39 -14.86
CA PRO A 569 4.36 16.78 -14.43
C PRO A 569 3.13 17.61 -14.81
N THR A 570 2.44 17.26 -15.90
CA THR A 570 1.19 17.93 -16.27
C THR A 570 0.03 17.52 -15.36
N ARG A 571 0.21 16.57 -14.45
CA ARG A 571 -0.85 15.87 -13.71
C ARG A 571 -1.02 16.41 -12.29
N PRO A 572 -2.23 16.82 -11.89
CA PRO A 572 -3.26 17.39 -12.76
C PRO A 572 -2.88 18.81 -13.23
N PHE A 573 -3.73 19.42 -14.06
CA PHE A 573 -3.59 20.84 -14.37
C PHE A 573 -3.80 21.72 -13.11
N THR A 574 -2.77 22.47 -12.70
CA THR A 574 -2.78 23.35 -11.52
C THR A 574 -2.33 24.77 -11.87
N SER A 575 -2.36 25.68 -10.89
CA SER A 575 -2.02 27.09 -11.08
C SER A 575 -0.61 27.33 -11.61
N ASN A 576 0.36 26.48 -11.25
CA ASN A 576 1.77 26.64 -11.64
C ASN A 576 2.18 25.78 -12.83
N THR A 577 1.28 24.93 -13.35
CA THR A 577 1.65 23.92 -14.34
C THR A 577 2.19 24.56 -15.61
N VAL A 578 1.53 25.57 -16.17
CA VAL A 578 1.97 26.21 -17.43
C VAL A 578 3.32 26.91 -17.27
N ASP A 579 3.46 27.73 -16.21
CA ASP A 579 4.68 28.49 -15.96
C ASP A 579 5.90 27.58 -15.71
N GLU A 580 5.70 26.49 -14.94
CA GLU A 580 6.74 25.49 -14.69
C GLU A 580 7.19 24.80 -15.99
N HIS A 581 6.24 24.40 -16.83
CA HIS A 581 6.54 23.61 -18.03
C HIS A 581 7.20 24.43 -19.12
N LEU A 582 6.85 25.71 -19.26
CA LEU A 582 7.48 26.59 -20.24
C LEU A 582 8.99 26.71 -19.95
N ASP A 583 9.36 26.98 -18.70
CA ASP A 583 10.77 27.10 -18.32
C ASP A 583 11.52 25.74 -18.39
N MET A 584 10.87 24.67 -17.94
CA MET A 584 11.43 23.31 -18.01
C MET A 584 11.73 22.90 -19.44
N LEU A 585 10.79 23.12 -20.38
CA LEU A 585 10.96 22.78 -21.79
C LEU A 585 12.11 23.55 -22.42
N MET A 586 12.21 24.86 -22.11
CA MET A 586 13.31 25.67 -22.63
C MET A 586 14.68 25.18 -22.16
N VAL A 587 14.79 24.74 -20.90
CA VAL A 587 16.03 24.15 -20.36
C VAL A 587 16.33 22.79 -20.98
N CYS A 588 15.34 21.89 -21.04
CA CYS A 588 15.52 20.52 -21.56
C CYS A 588 15.95 20.51 -23.03
N HIS A 589 15.39 21.41 -23.85
CA HIS A 589 15.69 21.49 -25.28
C HIS A 589 16.77 22.52 -25.63
N HIS A 590 17.46 23.11 -24.64
CA HIS A 590 18.52 24.10 -24.85
C HIS A 590 18.09 25.31 -25.71
N LEU A 591 16.84 25.74 -25.54
CA LEU A 591 16.24 26.85 -26.27
C LEU A 591 16.66 28.20 -25.68
N ASP A 592 16.78 29.22 -26.51
CA ASP A 592 17.15 30.58 -26.11
C ASP A 592 15.92 31.49 -26.05
N LYS A 593 15.66 32.08 -24.88
CA LYS A 593 14.58 33.08 -24.64
C LYS A 593 14.71 34.33 -25.52
N ASN A 594 15.88 34.57 -26.09
CA ASN A 594 16.14 35.70 -26.98
C ASN A 594 15.89 35.37 -28.47
N ILE A 595 15.61 34.11 -28.81
CA ILE A 595 15.28 33.68 -30.17
C ILE A 595 13.74 33.56 -30.30
N PRO A 596 13.08 34.39 -31.12
CA PRO A 596 11.62 34.37 -31.27
C PRO A 596 11.07 33.00 -31.70
N GLU A 597 11.80 32.29 -32.56
CA GLU A 597 11.42 30.96 -33.05
C GLU A 597 11.42 29.90 -31.93
N ASP A 598 12.40 29.97 -31.02
CA ASP A 598 12.53 29.06 -29.88
C ASP A 598 11.39 29.29 -28.87
N VAL A 599 11.06 30.55 -28.61
CA VAL A 599 9.91 30.91 -27.76
C VAL A 599 8.60 30.47 -28.42
N ALA A 600 8.43 30.72 -29.73
CA ALA A 600 7.24 30.29 -30.46
C ALA A 600 7.08 28.76 -30.47
N PHE A 601 8.18 28.01 -30.59
CA PHE A 601 8.18 26.55 -30.46
C PHE A 601 7.72 26.12 -29.06
N ALA A 602 8.29 26.70 -28.01
CA ALA A 602 7.93 26.40 -26.63
C ALA A 602 6.45 26.71 -26.32
N GLU A 603 5.97 27.90 -26.72
CA GLU A 603 4.57 28.32 -26.59
C GLU A 603 3.62 27.45 -27.40
N SER A 604 4.05 26.96 -28.58
CA SER A 604 3.24 26.06 -29.37
C SER A 604 3.03 24.70 -28.71
N ARG A 605 3.97 24.27 -27.84
CA ARG A 605 4.00 22.96 -27.19
C ARG A 605 3.35 22.94 -25.81
N ILE A 606 3.57 23.96 -24.99
CA ILE A 606 2.97 24.06 -23.65
C ILE A 606 1.63 24.80 -23.72
N ARG A 607 0.51 24.05 -23.61
CA ARG A 607 -0.84 24.58 -23.84
C ARG A 607 -1.77 24.25 -22.68
N ALA A 608 -2.35 25.26 -22.07
CA ALA A 608 -3.27 25.09 -20.95
C ALA A 608 -4.51 24.25 -21.34
N GLU A 609 -4.99 24.41 -22.57
CA GLU A 609 -6.18 23.77 -23.09
C GLU A 609 -6.02 22.26 -23.24
N THR A 610 -4.88 21.80 -23.77
CA THR A 610 -4.63 20.36 -23.94
C THR A 610 -4.28 19.70 -22.61
N ILE A 611 -3.55 20.37 -21.71
CA ILE A 611 -3.31 19.89 -20.33
C ILE A 611 -4.65 19.77 -19.57
N ALA A 612 -5.55 20.75 -19.71
CA ALA A 612 -6.89 20.66 -19.11
C ALA A 612 -7.74 19.53 -19.72
N ALA A 613 -7.63 19.30 -21.03
CA ALA A 613 -8.31 18.19 -21.70
C ALA A 613 -7.76 16.82 -21.24
N GLU A 614 -6.46 16.72 -20.99
CA GLU A 614 -5.79 15.51 -20.51
C GLU A 614 -6.37 15.03 -19.18
N ASP A 615 -6.66 15.93 -18.23
CA ASP A 615 -7.36 15.60 -16.98
C ASP A 615 -8.70 14.88 -17.25
N ILE A 616 -9.49 15.43 -18.16
CA ILE A 616 -10.82 14.90 -18.51
C ILE A 616 -10.69 13.57 -19.25
N LEU A 617 -9.73 13.44 -20.17
CA LEU A 617 -9.49 12.21 -20.92
C LEU A 617 -9.01 11.07 -20.02
N HIS A 618 -8.21 11.38 -18.99
CA HIS A 618 -7.88 10.40 -17.95
C HIS A 618 -9.12 9.92 -17.22
N ASP A 619 -9.98 10.84 -16.78
CA ASP A 619 -11.20 10.53 -16.04
C ASP A 619 -12.20 9.73 -16.87
N MET A 620 -12.26 9.99 -18.18
CA MET A 620 -13.07 9.24 -19.14
C MET A 620 -12.50 7.85 -19.48
N GLY A 621 -11.22 7.60 -19.20
CA GLY A 621 -10.51 6.39 -19.60
C GLY A 621 -10.05 6.38 -21.06
N ALA A 622 -9.96 7.55 -21.70
CA ALA A 622 -9.42 7.71 -23.05
C ALA A 622 -7.88 7.78 -23.05
N ILE A 623 -7.26 8.14 -21.92
CA ILE A 623 -5.83 7.91 -21.67
C ILE A 623 -5.71 6.75 -20.69
N SER A 624 -4.87 5.79 -21.03
CA SER A 624 -4.85 4.47 -20.39
C SER A 624 -3.74 4.30 -19.37
N ILE A 625 -2.67 5.09 -19.45
CA ILE A 625 -1.48 4.93 -18.61
C ILE A 625 -0.99 6.26 -18.06
N ILE A 626 -0.40 6.25 -16.85
CA ILE A 626 0.38 7.34 -16.28
C ILE A 626 1.79 6.81 -15.99
N SER A 627 2.80 7.52 -16.47
CA SER A 627 4.23 7.19 -16.31
C SER A 627 5.02 8.41 -15.82
N SER A 628 6.31 8.27 -15.53
CA SER A 628 7.10 9.41 -15.04
C SER A 628 7.59 10.34 -16.15
N ASP A 629 8.43 9.84 -17.07
CA ASP A 629 9.44 10.60 -17.84
C ASP A 629 10.69 10.98 -17.01
N SER A 630 11.17 10.04 -16.21
CA SER A 630 12.09 10.29 -15.09
C SER A 630 13.29 11.17 -15.43
N GLN A 631 13.38 12.36 -14.82
CA GLN A 631 14.44 13.35 -15.01
C GLN A 631 14.55 13.93 -16.45
N ALA A 632 13.63 13.61 -17.34
CA ALA A 632 13.56 14.07 -18.72
C ALA A 632 12.19 14.70 -19.02
N MET A 633 11.77 15.67 -18.20
CA MET A 633 10.39 16.20 -18.10
C MET A 633 9.43 15.34 -17.28
N GLY A 634 9.94 14.69 -16.23
CA GLY A 634 9.17 13.79 -15.38
C GLY A 634 9.82 13.47 -14.04
N ARG A 635 9.02 12.93 -13.11
CA ARG A 635 9.43 12.68 -11.72
C ARG A 635 9.20 11.23 -11.31
N ILE A 636 10.26 10.45 -11.15
CA ILE A 636 10.14 9.00 -10.90
C ILE A 636 9.28 8.65 -9.65
N GLY A 637 9.45 9.38 -8.55
CA GLY A 637 8.74 9.12 -7.29
C GLY A 637 7.30 9.63 -7.24
N GLU A 638 6.77 10.19 -8.33
CA GLU A 638 5.46 10.86 -8.33
C GLU A 638 4.40 10.18 -9.21
N VAL A 639 4.66 9.03 -9.83
CA VAL A 639 3.68 8.33 -10.69
C VAL A 639 2.36 8.04 -9.93
N ILE A 640 2.47 7.45 -8.74
CA ILE A 640 1.32 7.06 -7.92
C ILE A 640 0.59 8.30 -7.39
N ILE A 641 1.31 9.24 -6.76
CA ILE A 641 0.66 10.42 -6.16
C ILE A 641 -0.05 11.29 -7.20
N ARG A 642 0.54 11.45 -8.40
CA ARG A 642 -0.04 12.26 -9.48
C ARG A 642 -1.28 11.61 -10.10
N THR A 643 -1.33 10.28 -10.11
CA THR A 643 -2.53 9.52 -10.47
C THR A 643 -3.68 9.86 -9.53
N TRP A 644 -3.46 9.80 -8.21
CA TRP A 644 -4.49 10.04 -7.21
C TRP A 644 -4.89 11.51 -7.10
N GLN A 645 -3.96 12.45 -7.25
CA GLN A 645 -4.27 13.89 -7.34
C GLN A 645 -5.17 14.21 -8.54
N THR A 646 -4.95 13.55 -9.68
CA THR A 646 -5.81 13.72 -10.86
C THR A 646 -7.21 13.17 -10.62
N ALA A 647 -7.32 11.95 -10.07
CA ALA A 647 -8.61 11.37 -9.70
C ALA A 647 -9.38 12.24 -8.69
N ASN A 648 -8.69 12.76 -7.67
CA ASN A 648 -9.25 13.67 -6.67
C ASN A 648 -9.79 14.96 -7.33
N LYS A 649 -8.95 15.65 -8.10
CA LYS A 649 -9.37 16.88 -8.80
C LYS A 649 -10.59 16.64 -9.67
N MET A 650 -10.62 15.52 -10.40
CA MET A 650 -11.75 15.18 -11.26
C MET A 650 -13.02 14.87 -10.48
N LYS A 651 -12.92 14.24 -9.30
CA LYS A 651 -14.07 14.12 -8.39
C LYS A 651 -14.56 15.49 -7.94
N VAL A 652 -13.67 16.35 -7.44
CA VAL A 652 -14.03 17.68 -6.92
C VAL A 652 -14.72 18.54 -7.99
N GLN A 653 -14.23 18.50 -9.23
CA GLN A 653 -14.74 19.36 -10.30
C GLN A 653 -15.92 18.77 -11.08
N ARG A 654 -15.98 17.44 -11.24
CA ARG A 654 -16.95 16.77 -12.11
C ARG A 654 -17.92 15.85 -11.37
N GLY A 655 -17.74 15.69 -10.06
CA GLY A 655 -18.53 14.79 -9.24
C GLY A 655 -18.18 13.32 -9.45
N ARG A 656 -19.08 12.44 -9.00
CA ARG A 656 -18.96 10.99 -9.07
C ARG A 656 -19.07 10.50 -10.53
N LEU A 657 -18.23 9.53 -10.91
CA LEU A 657 -18.40 8.78 -12.15
C LEU A 657 -19.32 7.57 -11.93
N PRO A 658 -20.44 7.44 -12.65
CA PRO A 658 -21.29 6.25 -12.55
C PRO A 658 -20.56 5.04 -13.15
N GLY A 659 -20.55 3.93 -12.41
CA GLY A 659 -20.01 2.65 -12.90
C GLY A 659 -20.95 1.96 -13.89
N ALA A 660 -20.44 1.01 -14.68
CA ALA A 660 -21.28 0.16 -15.52
C ALA A 660 -22.21 -0.70 -14.64
N GLY A 661 -23.52 -0.65 -14.89
CA GLY A 661 -24.52 -1.36 -14.10
C GLY A 661 -24.94 -0.67 -12.80
N ASP A 662 -24.48 0.55 -12.55
CA ASP A 662 -24.80 1.31 -11.36
C ASP A 662 -26.17 2.00 -11.52
N SER A 663 -27.23 1.34 -11.05
CA SER A 663 -28.61 1.86 -11.11
C SER A 663 -28.98 2.75 -9.94
N ASP A 664 -28.12 2.84 -8.90
CA ASP A 664 -28.40 3.55 -7.66
C ASP A 664 -27.50 4.79 -7.48
N PRO A 665 -28.00 5.99 -7.80
CA PRO A 665 -27.27 7.24 -7.54
C PRO A 665 -27.05 7.51 -6.04
N ALA A 666 -27.66 6.74 -5.12
CA ALA A 666 -27.45 6.85 -3.67
C ALA A 666 -26.20 6.10 -3.17
N LYS A 667 -25.50 5.33 -4.01
CA LYS A 667 -24.19 4.76 -3.63
C LYS A 667 -23.15 5.88 -3.51
N ASP A 668 -22.62 6.04 -2.31
CA ASP A 668 -21.66 7.08 -1.97
C ASP A 668 -20.24 6.50 -1.88
N ASN A 669 -19.72 6.02 -3.02
CA ASN A 669 -18.34 5.54 -3.17
C ASN A 669 -17.77 5.87 -4.56
N ASP A 670 -16.45 5.78 -4.68
CA ASP A 670 -15.67 6.09 -5.89
C ASP A 670 -15.01 4.86 -6.53
N ASN A 671 -15.44 3.64 -6.19
CA ASN A 671 -14.77 2.40 -6.57
C ASN A 671 -14.45 2.32 -8.06
N PHE A 672 -15.39 2.70 -8.93
CA PHE A 672 -15.15 2.67 -10.38
C PHE A 672 -14.04 3.63 -10.82
N ARG A 673 -14.00 4.85 -10.26
CA ARG A 673 -12.91 5.80 -10.51
C ARG A 673 -11.60 5.26 -9.95
N ILE A 674 -11.60 4.74 -8.72
CA ILE A 674 -10.40 4.16 -8.09
C ILE A 674 -9.81 3.04 -8.94
N ARG A 675 -10.63 2.07 -9.37
CA ARG A 675 -10.21 0.95 -10.22
C ARG A 675 -9.72 1.40 -11.59
N ARG A 676 -10.37 2.40 -12.20
CA ARG A 676 -9.90 3.01 -13.45
C ARG A 676 -8.53 3.65 -13.31
N TYR A 677 -8.26 4.34 -12.20
CA TYR A 677 -7.02 5.08 -12.03
C TYR A 677 -5.86 4.21 -11.58
N ILE A 678 -6.08 3.23 -10.68
CA ILE A 678 -5.01 2.30 -10.28
C ILE A 678 -4.50 1.49 -11.47
N ALA A 679 -5.39 1.08 -12.39
CA ALA A 679 -5.03 0.38 -13.62
C ALA A 679 -4.00 1.14 -14.47
N LYS A 680 -3.97 2.48 -14.39
CA LYS A 680 -3.10 3.34 -15.22
C LYS A 680 -1.62 3.20 -14.87
N TYR A 681 -1.29 2.75 -13.67
CA TYR A 681 0.09 2.52 -13.25
C TYR A 681 0.36 1.07 -12.81
N THR A 682 -0.62 0.17 -12.94
CA THR A 682 -0.44 -1.26 -12.61
C THR A 682 -0.63 -2.14 -13.84
N ILE A 683 -1.86 -2.56 -14.15
CA ILE A 683 -2.11 -3.59 -15.17
C ILE A 683 -1.93 -3.05 -16.60
N ASN A 684 -2.30 -1.80 -16.88
CA ASN A 684 -2.21 -1.27 -18.24
C ASN A 684 -0.76 -1.16 -18.71
N PRO A 685 0.20 -0.61 -17.94
CA PRO A 685 1.61 -0.67 -18.30
C PRO A 685 2.13 -2.09 -18.57
N ALA A 686 1.67 -3.09 -17.80
CA ALA A 686 2.07 -4.48 -17.98
C ALA A 686 1.53 -5.10 -19.27
N ILE A 687 0.25 -4.85 -19.58
CA ILE A 687 -0.39 -5.30 -20.83
C ILE A 687 0.33 -4.67 -22.03
N VAL A 688 0.52 -3.34 -22.01
CA VAL A 688 1.16 -2.61 -23.11
C VAL A 688 2.61 -3.07 -23.34
N SER A 689 3.29 -3.51 -22.29
CA SER A 689 4.69 -3.94 -22.37
C SER A 689 4.86 -5.45 -22.56
N GLY A 690 3.77 -6.23 -22.62
CA GLY A 690 3.78 -7.66 -22.93
C GLY A 690 4.17 -8.59 -21.78
N PHE A 691 3.92 -8.21 -20.52
CA PHE A 691 4.28 -9.03 -19.34
C PHE A 691 3.20 -9.07 -18.24
N SER A 692 1.93 -8.84 -18.59
CA SER A 692 0.80 -8.87 -17.64
C SER A 692 0.57 -10.23 -16.95
N ASP A 693 1.10 -11.31 -17.50
CA ASP A 693 1.01 -12.65 -16.88
C ASP A 693 1.90 -12.77 -15.63
N PHE A 694 2.86 -11.87 -15.45
CA PHE A 694 3.83 -11.90 -14.35
C PHE A 694 3.53 -10.86 -13.26
N VAL A 695 3.13 -9.65 -13.67
CA VAL A 695 2.96 -8.49 -12.77
C VAL A 695 1.85 -7.57 -13.26
N GLY A 696 1.45 -6.61 -12.42
CA GLY A 696 0.49 -5.56 -12.77
C GLY A 696 -0.82 -5.62 -11.98
N SER A 697 -1.02 -6.64 -11.16
CA SER A 697 -2.22 -6.80 -10.34
C SER A 697 -2.01 -7.70 -9.13
N VAL A 698 -2.94 -7.62 -8.18
CA VAL A 698 -3.01 -8.56 -7.04
C VAL A 698 -3.88 -9.75 -7.44
N GLU A 699 -3.33 -10.64 -8.26
CA GLU A 699 -4.02 -11.82 -8.80
C GLU A 699 -3.22 -13.10 -8.54
N VAL A 700 -3.90 -14.25 -8.56
CA VAL A 700 -3.24 -15.56 -8.44
C VAL A 700 -2.47 -15.83 -9.72
N CYS A 701 -1.19 -16.17 -9.59
CA CYS A 701 -0.36 -16.51 -10.74
C CYS A 701 -0.86 -17.82 -11.39
N THR A 702 -1.17 -17.76 -12.69
CA THR A 702 -1.72 -18.90 -13.45
C THR A 702 -0.66 -19.69 -14.22
N SER A 703 0.62 -19.34 -14.10
CA SER A 703 1.72 -19.93 -14.87
C SER A 703 2.28 -21.22 -14.27
#